data_AF-A0A354BJ24-F1
#
_entry.id   AF-A0A354BJ24-F1
#
_cell.length_a   1.000
_cell.length_b   1.000
_cell.length_c   1.000
_cell.angle_alpha   90.00
_cell.angle_beta   90.00
_cell.angle_gamma   90.00
#
_symmetry.space_group_name_H-M   'P 1'
#
loop_
_entity.id
_entity.type
_entity.pdbx_description
1 polymer ?
#
loop_
_entity_poly.entity_id
_entity_poly.type
_entity_poly.pdbx_seq_one_letter_code
_entity_poly.pdbx_strand_id
1 'polypeptide(L)'
;MTKRWTMKTCATMTFVVIGAWFVPNIGHAAVPVRVNSDYTASPPFVSNIATPNILIVMDNSGSMANRACESASCGVLSDGTTSTVTTFVATTRYNGYADPLRCYVWDAGDNRFENGAVKTALNTTCAVTEWDGNFINWATFRRFDAVKKAMTGGNCWHPTASPVRNADGTCKPSGTPSLPTVKVQNIGTGLEVTPGIPFAGGTGNTTYVGRIPTAVHPGNPANLFVQFENDGDLCIDDDNGGGCPDGGGFAETELNEIAFAMYSEPTGVIQQIGDKARFGLAVFNGSGSDNGIQVLTGIGSRQSINFNGTTVETFNTNTAAMVDAVDEAYPTTWTPLAESLYDAVRYVAQINSAYYPTAYAYPIAFSGGSSNGVAFQGTGVGSIGSSEVSALISGENCPSGYITSACGRDPYFFGANHTPAWASTSQIVNCCKTFILIFTDGEPTQDQTIPTGLRDNAYNGVDCTNSDNSAPPRPVDGTCNTHPNTSFADLLGEHKTDYASSGSGYLDSVALWAHTNDMRPCSGTGDGTIAVLGVTGHCLPGMQNVTVYTFFAFGTINGRGLLAQTARLGAFDDANANGIPDTGEWDKENNYTGATGADGIPDAYFESSDVDDIQDKMLATLSSIVRKSSSGAAVSVLATSSTGEGALYQAYFYPSTLEVATNKDVTWTGYTQSLWVDTFGNMREDTNGDGKQDYKIDLIIKTRLDPATSIVYVDKYKDADGNGIADDTNSDGVITQADCYECGKLLSDMKPIWEAGKQLALKDADTRTILTWVDLDNDKVVDAAEQIAFTTANSATLSPYLRAEATPSPYTANAIINFIRGCEPATCTDQASLRDRRLTVASSTLKTWKLGDVINAPPTIVAAPRDRYDIIEGDPSYTAFFVKYRLRRQVVYVGANDGMLHAFNAGFYQRGDDPSTTTVEEHGWFTRTPTNNSSGPLLGEELWGFIPYELLPHLKWLTRSDYQHVYYVDMPPVVKDVRIFANDTDHPNGWGTVLI
;
A
#
# COMPACT_ATOMS: atom_id res chain seq x y z
N MET A 1 -72.04 -0.29 -0.88
CA MET A 1 -72.65 1.03 -1.15
C MET A 1 -71.51 1.97 -1.51
N THR A 2 -71.28 2.19 -2.82
CA THR A 2 -71.55 3.47 -3.54
C THR A 2 -70.84 4.66 -2.89
N LYS A 3 -70.07 5.52 -3.56
CA LYS A 3 -69.86 5.89 -4.97
C LYS A 3 -68.74 6.97 -4.89
N ARG A 4 -67.82 7.07 -5.86
CA ARG A 4 -67.71 8.16 -6.87
C ARG A 4 -67.66 9.60 -6.29
N TRP A 5 -66.87 10.58 -6.74
CA TRP A 5 -66.12 10.82 -7.99
C TRP A 5 -65.48 12.25 -7.91
N THR A 6 -64.43 12.48 -8.72
CA THR A 6 -64.07 13.70 -9.49
C THR A 6 -63.93 15.08 -8.81
N MET A 7 -62.76 15.73 -8.86
CA MET A 7 -62.10 16.46 -9.99
C MET A 7 -62.58 17.92 -10.17
N LYS A 8 -61.56 18.80 -10.32
CA LYS A 8 -61.40 19.82 -11.37
C LYS A 8 -61.80 21.30 -11.14
N THR A 9 -60.74 22.13 -11.17
CA THR A 9 -60.44 23.26 -12.09
C THR A 9 -60.94 24.69 -11.87
N CYS A 10 -59.95 25.59 -12.08
CA CYS A 10 -60.00 26.91 -12.75
C CYS A 10 -60.65 28.08 -11.99
N ALA A 11 -60.24 29.33 -12.12
CA ALA A 11 -59.13 30.05 -12.76
C ALA A 11 -59.42 31.56 -12.53
N THR A 12 -58.40 32.42 -12.45
CA THR A 12 -58.28 33.86 -12.86
C THR A 12 -57.39 34.64 -11.85
N MET A 13 -56.14 35.05 -12.16
CA MET A 13 -55.69 36.22 -12.97
C MET A 13 -56.37 37.53 -12.50
N THR A 14 -55.69 38.56 -11.95
CA THR A 14 -54.58 39.34 -12.54
C THR A 14 -53.94 40.33 -11.52
N PHE A 15 -52.60 40.39 -11.54
CA PHE A 15 -51.61 41.43 -11.14
C PHE A 15 -52.02 42.77 -10.48
N VAL A 16 -51.23 43.22 -9.49
CA VAL A 16 -50.45 44.50 -9.50
C VAL A 16 -49.50 44.60 -8.28
N VAL A 17 -48.19 44.74 -8.58
CA VAL A 17 -47.12 45.53 -7.93
C VAL A 17 -46.55 45.13 -6.55
N ILE A 18 -45.38 44.47 -6.65
CA ILE A 18 -44.12 44.59 -5.89
C ILE A 18 -44.13 45.56 -4.68
N GLY A 19 -43.92 44.99 -3.50
CA GLY A 19 -43.49 45.69 -2.27
C GLY A 19 -43.08 44.65 -1.23
N ALA A 20 -41.78 44.55 -1.00
CA ALA A 20 -41.12 43.46 -0.29
C ALA A 20 -41.53 43.27 1.19
N TRP A 21 -41.21 42.06 1.67
CA TRP A 21 -41.11 41.56 3.05
C TRP A 21 -42.25 40.66 3.55
N PHE A 22 -41.84 39.48 4.02
CA PHE A 22 -42.60 38.34 4.59
C PHE A 22 -43.10 37.25 3.63
N VAL A 23 -42.21 36.32 3.28
CA VAL A 23 -42.59 34.92 3.02
C VAL A 23 -42.06 34.09 4.20
N PRO A 24 -42.92 33.34 4.91
CA PRO A 24 -42.48 32.40 5.94
C PRO A 24 -41.71 31.25 5.28
N ASN A 25 -40.55 30.90 5.86
CA ASN A 25 -39.81 29.70 5.53
C ASN A 25 -40.72 28.46 5.67
N ILE A 26 -41.24 27.98 4.55
CA ILE A 26 -41.67 26.60 4.44
C ILE A 26 -40.37 25.81 4.26
N GLY A 27 -39.85 25.30 5.38
CA GLY A 27 -38.77 24.33 5.37
C GLY A 27 -39.21 23.14 4.53
N HIS A 28 -38.66 23.05 3.31
CA HIS A 28 -38.67 21.81 2.57
C HIS A 28 -37.86 20.84 3.43
N ALA A 29 -38.50 19.77 3.91
CA ALA A 29 -37.77 18.66 4.50
C ALA A 29 -36.74 18.22 3.46
N ALA A 30 -35.45 18.44 3.77
CA ALA A 30 -34.36 17.96 2.94
C ALA A 30 -34.52 16.44 2.86
N VAL A 31 -34.82 15.93 1.66
CA VAL A 31 -34.67 14.51 1.39
C VAL A 31 -33.18 14.22 1.61
N PRO A 32 -32.80 13.26 2.46
CA PRO A 32 -31.40 12.97 2.72
C PRO A 32 -30.71 12.66 1.39
N VAL A 33 -29.58 13.34 1.13
CA VAL A 33 -28.69 13.02 0.01
C VAL A 33 -28.15 11.63 0.30
N ARG A 34 -28.61 10.65 -0.48
CA ARG A 34 -28.15 9.26 -0.37
C ARG A 34 -26.72 9.18 -0.89
N VAL A 35 -25.79 8.72 -0.06
CA VAL A 35 -24.36 8.63 -0.35
C VAL A 35 -23.96 7.18 -0.63
N ASN A 36 -22.78 6.96 -1.24
CA ASN A 36 -22.32 5.62 -1.62
C ASN A 36 -22.37 4.61 -0.45
N SER A 37 -22.05 5.08 0.75
CA SER A 37 -22.08 4.29 2.00
C SER A 37 -23.46 3.76 2.37
N ASP A 38 -24.55 4.35 1.87
CA ASP A 38 -25.92 3.88 2.15
C ASP A 38 -26.29 2.62 1.36
N TYR A 39 -25.50 2.29 0.33
CA TYR A 39 -25.70 1.15 -0.57
C TYR A 39 -24.53 0.16 -0.55
N THR A 40 -23.55 0.40 0.30
CA THR A 40 -22.38 -0.45 0.45
C THR A 40 -22.76 -1.78 1.08
N ALA A 41 -22.40 -2.87 0.42
CA ALA A 41 -22.54 -4.21 0.96
C ALA A 41 -21.30 -5.04 0.59
N SER A 42 -20.57 -5.47 1.61
CA SER A 42 -19.44 -6.38 1.44
C SER A 42 -19.91 -7.83 1.58
N PRO A 43 -19.38 -8.77 0.77
CA PRO A 43 -19.74 -10.16 0.91
C PRO A 43 -19.33 -10.69 2.29
N PRO A 44 -20.17 -11.48 2.98
CA PRO A 44 -19.95 -11.92 4.37
C PRO A 44 -18.73 -12.84 4.55
N PHE A 45 -18.12 -13.31 3.45
CA PHE A 45 -16.95 -14.16 3.41
C PHE A 45 -15.65 -13.42 3.05
N VAL A 46 -15.73 -12.13 2.69
CA VAL A 46 -14.53 -11.28 2.66
C VAL A 46 -14.13 -11.04 4.12
N SER A 47 -13.12 -11.77 4.60
CA SER A 47 -12.36 -11.29 5.74
C SER A 47 -11.80 -9.94 5.30
N ASN A 48 -12.11 -8.87 6.06
CA ASN A 48 -11.54 -7.56 5.80
C ASN A 48 -10.03 -7.74 5.57
N ILE A 49 -9.52 -7.27 4.43
CA ILE A 49 -8.08 -7.10 4.25
C ILE A 49 -7.67 -6.14 5.37
N ALA A 50 -7.09 -6.69 6.43
CA ALA A 50 -6.67 -5.90 7.58
C ALA A 50 -5.48 -5.06 7.13
N THR A 51 -5.58 -3.74 7.26
CA THR A 51 -4.45 -2.83 7.05
C THR A 51 -3.28 -3.26 7.94
N PRO A 52 -2.04 -3.32 7.42
CA PRO A 52 -0.89 -3.76 8.20
C PRO A 52 -0.61 -2.85 9.38
N ASN A 53 -0.09 -3.44 10.45
CA ASN A 53 0.53 -2.73 11.55
C ASN A 53 1.99 -2.43 11.18
N ILE A 54 2.39 -1.16 11.18
CA ILE A 54 3.77 -0.73 10.89
C ILE A 54 4.29 0.08 12.08
N LEU A 55 5.26 -0.45 12.79
CA LEU A 55 6.02 0.29 13.80
C LEU A 55 7.33 0.79 13.20
N ILE A 56 7.53 2.10 13.17
CA ILE A 56 8.79 2.69 12.74
C ILE A 56 9.65 2.92 13.99
N VAL A 57 10.81 2.27 14.05
CA VAL A 57 11.87 2.56 15.02
C VAL A 57 12.81 3.55 14.36
N MET A 58 12.70 4.82 14.75
CA MET A 58 13.44 5.93 14.17
C MET A 58 14.68 6.24 15.00
N ASP A 59 15.81 6.33 14.32
CA ASP A 59 17.10 6.70 14.91
C ASP A 59 17.12 8.15 15.40
N ASN A 60 17.32 8.31 16.71
CA ASN A 60 17.55 9.56 17.41
C ASN A 60 18.90 9.54 18.16
N SER A 61 19.87 8.79 17.64
CA SER A 61 21.22 8.74 18.18
C SER A 61 21.97 10.06 17.95
N GLY A 62 23.00 10.32 18.76
CA GLY A 62 23.79 11.54 18.69
C GLY A 62 24.46 11.78 17.31
N SER A 63 24.73 10.73 16.53
CA SER A 63 25.29 10.88 15.17
C SER A 63 24.32 11.60 14.22
N MET A 64 23.02 11.50 14.48
CA MET A 64 21.97 12.15 13.69
C MET A 64 21.96 13.69 13.86
N ALA A 65 22.64 14.21 14.89
CA ALA A 65 22.81 15.64 15.12
C ALA A 65 23.84 16.29 14.18
N ASN A 66 24.70 15.51 13.52
CA ASN A 66 25.72 16.03 12.60
C ASN A 66 25.10 16.57 11.31
N ARG A 67 25.80 17.49 10.65
CA ARG A 67 25.44 17.95 9.29
C ARG A 67 25.25 16.79 8.32
N ALA A 68 24.25 16.93 7.45
CA ALA A 68 24.00 15.98 6.36
C ALA A 68 25.09 16.03 5.28
N CYS A 69 25.81 17.15 5.16
CA CYS A 69 26.98 17.28 4.30
C CYS A 69 28.22 16.70 5.00
N GLU A 70 28.65 15.53 4.55
CA GLU A 70 29.84 14.83 5.05
C GLU A 70 30.75 14.35 3.92
N SER A 71 31.90 13.77 4.28
CA SER A 71 32.89 13.31 3.28
C SER A 71 32.39 12.20 2.35
N ALA A 72 31.37 11.44 2.78
CA ALA A 72 30.74 10.41 1.97
C ALA A 72 29.64 10.97 1.05
N SER A 73 28.93 12.02 1.48
CA SER A 73 27.81 12.62 0.75
C SER A 73 27.63 14.08 1.17
N CYS A 74 27.89 15.02 0.26
CA CYS A 74 27.75 16.46 0.50
C CYS A 74 27.18 17.17 -0.74
N GLY A 75 25.91 16.87 -1.03
CA GLY A 75 25.13 17.50 -2.10
C GLY A 75 25.31 16.85 -3.48
N VAL A 76 24.59 17.38 -4.46
CA VAL A 76 24.49 16.82 -5.81
C VAL A 76 25.18 17.75 -6.81
N LEU A 77 26.04 17.18 -7.64
CA LEU A 77 26.74 17.87 -8.73
C LEU A 77 25.82 18.05 -9.94
N SER A 78 26.21 18.92 -10.88
CA SER A 78 25.42 19.21 -12.08
C SER A 78 25.19 18.01 -13.01
N ASP A 79 26.00 16.96 -12.89
CA ASP A 79 25.87 15.70 -13.62
C ASP A 79 25.00 14.66 -12.90
N GLY A 80 24.45 15.01 -11.73
CA GLY A 80 23.63 14.13 -10.90
C GLY A 80 24.41 13.22 -9.97
N THR A 81 25.75 13.33 -9.92
CA THR A 81 26.57 12.52 -9.00
C THR A 81 26.70 13.19 -7.62
N THR A 82 26.90 12.37 -6.58
CA THR A 82 27.10 12.85 -5.21
C THR A 82 28.48 13.52 -5.06
N SER A 83 28.50 14.71 -4.50
CA SER A 83 29.73 15.44 -4.16
C SER A 83 30.33 14.92 -2.85
N THR A 84 31.65 14.79 -2.79
CA THR A 84 32.42 14.47 -1.55
C THR A 84 33.14 15.69 -0.98
N VAL A 85 32.94 16.87 -1.59
CA VAL A 85 33.55 18.13 -1.18
C VAL A 85 32.72 18.75 -0.06
N THR A 86 33.29 18.83 1.14
CA THR A 86 32.61 19.33 2.35
C THR A 86 32.66 20.85 2.52
N THR A 87 33.54 21.54 1.79
CA THR A 87 33.54 23.00 1.68
C THR A 87 32.40 23.47 0.78
N PHE A 88 31.86 24.66 1.04
CA PHE A 88 30.79 25.22 0.22
C PHE A 88 31.24 25.47 -1.23
N VAL A 89 30.46 24.98 -2.18
CA VAL A 89 30.63 25.24 -3.61
C VAL A 89 29.27 25.61 -4.22
N ALA A 90 29.17 26.83 -4.75
CA ALA A 90 27.90 27.41 -5.22
C ALA A 90 27.27 26.70 -6.44
N THR A 91 27.99 25.78 -7.10
CA THR A 91 27.45 24.95 -8.19
C THR A 91 26.93 23.59 -7.73
N THR A 92 27.23 23.19 -6.50
CA THR A 92 26.71 21.97 -5.87
C THR A 92 25.35 22.29 -5.27
N ARG A 93 24.35 21.44 -5.52
CA ARG A 93 23.02 21.56 -4.92
C ARG A 93 23.04 20.91 -3.54
N TYR A 94 22.75 21.68 -2.50
CA TYR A 94 22.66 21.17 -1.14
C TYR A 94 21.21 21.01 -0.71
N ASN A 95 20.95 19.89 -0.06
CA ASN A 95 19.63 19.58 0.49
C ASN A 95 19.37 20.37 1.77
N GLY A 96 18.11 20.77 1.92
CA GLY A 96 17.62 21.39 3.14
C GLY A 96 16.18 21.84 3.01
N TYR A 97 15.71 22.64 3.96
CA TYR A 97 14.36 23.21 3.95
C TYR A 97 14.26 24.46 3.05
N ALA A 98 15.37 25.17 2.81
CA ALA A 98 15.38 26.30 1.90
C ALA A 98 15.37 25.82 0.43
N ASP A 99 14.76 26.62 -0.45
CA ASP A 99 14.86 26.43 -1.89
C ASP A 99 16.26 26.87 -2.36
N PRO A 100 17.08 25.95 -2.92
CA PRO A 100 18.46 26.26 -3.32
C PRO A 100 18.53 27.25 -4.49
N LEU A 101 17.41 27.52 -5.19
CA LEU A 101 17.30 28.52 -6.25
C LEU A 101 16.64 29.82 -5.76
N ARG A 102 16.57 30.06 -4.45
CA ARG A 102 15.99 31.27 -3.88
C ARG A 102 16.92 31.95 -2.88
N CYS A 103 16.79 33.28 -2.80
CA CYS A 103 17.42 34.12 -1.80
C CYS A 103 16.43 34.42 -0.67
N TYR A 104 16.93 34.68 0.54
CA TYR A 104 16.12 34.84 1.74
C TYR A 104 16.52 36.10 2.52
N VAL A 105 15.55 36.69 3.21
CA VAL A 105 15.78 37.81 4.14
C VAL A 105 15.52 37.29 5.55
N TRP A 106 16.45 37.54 6.47
CA TRP A 106 16.24 37.24 7.88
C TRP A 106 15.31 38.29 8.50
N ASP A 107 14.19 37.84 9.09
CA ASP A 107 13.30 38.68 9.89
C ASP A 107 13.52 38.38 11.38
N ALA A 108 14.16 39.32 12.09
CA ALA A 108 14.45 39.20 13.51
C ALA A 108 13.22 39.43 14.42
N GLY A 109 12.10 39.93 13.88
CA GLY A 109 10.84 40.03 14.61
C GLY A 109 10.09 38.70 14.64
N ASP A 110 10.15 37.96 13.53
CA ASP A 110 9.51 36.65 13.37
C ASP A 110 10.45 35.45 13.61
N ASN A 111 11.76 35.69 13.81
CA ASN A 111 12.83 34.68 13.93
C ASN A 111 12.79 33.63 12.82
N ARG A 112 12.74 34.07 11.57
CA ARG A 112 12.74 33.17 10.41
C ARG A 112 13.24 33.84 9.15
N PHE A 113 13.61 33.01 8.18
CA PHE A 113 13.91 33.39 6.81
C PHE A 113 12.63 33.56 5.99
N GLU A 114 12.45 34.77 5.47
CA GLU A 114 11.38 35.16 4.54
C GLU A 114 11.82 35.03 3.09
N ASN A 115 10.87 34.67 2.22
CA ASN A 115 11.14 34.43 0.81
C ASN A 115 11.53 35.73 0.07
N GLY A 116 12.73 35.77 -0.50
CA GLY A 116 13.26 36.85 -1.33
C GLY A 116 13.29 36.50 -2.83
N ALA A 117 14.29 37.03 -3.53
CA ALA A 117 14.44 36.88 -4.98
C ALA A 117 14.69 35.43 -5.44
N VAL A 118 14.21 35.07 -6.64
CA VAL A 118 14.51 33.79 -7.29
C VAL A 118 15.79 33.92 -8.12
N LYS A 119 16.71 32.97 -7.97
CA LYS A 119 17.97 32.87 -8.70
C LYS A 119 17.76 32.21 -10.06
N THR A 120 18.53 32.66 -11.06
CA THR A 120 18.53 32.06 -12.41
C THR A 120 19.36 30.78 -12.50
N ALA A 121 20.34 30.60 -11.61
CA ALA A 121 21.17 29.40 -11.48
C ALA A 121 21.66 29.28 -10.04
N LEU A 122 22.10 28.09 -9.62
CA LEU A 122 22.60 27.83 -8.25
C LEU A 122 23.68 28.83 -7.82
N ASN A 123 24.63 29.13 -8.72
CA ASN A 123 25.75 30.03 -8.43
C ASN A 123 25.46 31.52 -8.70
N THR A 124 24.24 31.89 -9.08
CA THR A 124 23.86 33.31 -9.17
C THR A 124 23.94 33.93 -7.77
N THR A 125 24.48 35.15 -7.66
CA THR A 125 24.65 35.84 -6.36
C THR A 125 23.33 36.47 -5.90
N CYS A 126 23.07 36.44 -4.60
CA CYS A 126 21.94 37.16 -3.99
C CYS A 126 22.25 38.65 -3.81
N ALA A 127 21.21 39.46 -3.52
CA ALA A 127 21.43 40.87 -3.20
C ALA A 127 22.26 41.01 -1.91
N VAL A 128 22.91 42.16 -1.73
CA VAL A 128 23.80 42.42 -0.58
C VAL A 128 23.12 42.41 0.80
N THR A 129 21.78 42.33 0.82
CA THR A 129 20.91 42.25 2.00
C THR A 129 20.27 40.87 2.17
N GLU A 130 20.55 39.92 1.27
CA GLU A 130 19.88 38.62 1.21
C GLU A 130 20.89 37.48 1.41
N TRP A 131 20.38 36.37 1.94
CA TRP A 131 21.07 35.11 2.11
C TRP A 131 20.76 34.16 0.96
N ASP A 132 21.73 33.34 0.57
CA ASP A 132 21.54 32.30 -0.44
C ASP A 132 20.96 31.03 0.20
N GLY A 133 19.78 30.58 -0.24
CA GLY A 133 19.14 29.37 0.26
C GLY A 133 20.00 28.11 0.12
N ASN A 134 20.81 28.01 -0.95
CA ASN A 134 21.72 26.87 -1.13
C ASN A 134 22.87 26.90 -0.11
N PHE A 135 23.29 28.09 0.32
CA PHE A 135 24.30 28.26 1.36
C PHE A 135 23.74 27.90 2.74
N ILE A 136 22.53 28.38 3.06
CA ILE A 136 21.87 28.05 4.34
C ILE A 136 21.69 26.53 4.46
N ASN A 137 21.21 25.87 3.41
CA ASN A 137 21.06 24.41 3.38
C ASN A 137 22.37 23.68 3.71
N TRP A 138 23.49 24.04 3.06
CA TRP A 138 24.80 23.46 3.35
C TRP A 138 25.25 23.66 4.80
N ALA A 139 24.96 24.83 5.37
CA ALA A 139 25.42 25.21 6.70
C ALA A 139 24.58 24.57 7.82
N THR A 140 23.25 24.49 7.67
CA THR A 140 22.36 24.22 8.81
C THR A 140 21.72 22.83 8.80
N PHE A 141 21.66 22.17 7.64
CA PHE A 141 20.86 20.96 7.48
C PHE A 141 21.54 19.69 8.00
N ARG A 142 20.81 18.92 8.82
CA ARG A 142 21.34 17.75 9.53
C ARG A 142 20.75 16.44 9.03
N ARG A 143 21.39 15.33 9.39
CA ARG A 143 20.90 13.99 9.09
C ARG A 143 19.49 13.77 9.66
N PHE A 144 19.24 14.23 10.88
CA PHE A 144 17.91 14.14 11.48
C PHE A 144 16.85 15.00 10.76
N ASP A 145 17.23 16.18 10.26
CA ASP A 145 16.33 17.00 9.43
C ASP A 145 15.99 16.31 8.11
N ALA A 146 16.93 15.57 7.52
CA ALA A 146 16.67 14.76 6.33
C ALA A 146 15.60 13.68 6.58
N VAL A 147 15.66 13.00 7.73
CA VAL A 147 14.66 12.00 8.14
C VAL A 147 13.29 12.66 8.33
N LYS A 148 13.21 13.75 9.10
CA LYS A 148 11.95 14.48 9.30
C LYS A 148 11.36 15.01 8.00
N LYS A 149 12.19 15.57 7.13
CA LYS A 149 11.77 16.05 5.81
C LYS A 149 11.17 14.91 4.98
N ALA A 150 11.79 13.73 4.98
CA ALA A 150 11.26 12.58 4.26
C ALA A 150 9.96 12.04 4.87
N MET A 151 9.88 11.94 6.20
CA MET A 151 8.74 11.33 6.90
C MET A 151 7.51 12.23 6.97
N THR A 152 7.68 13.50 7.34
CA THR A 152 6.59 14.45 7.63
C THR A 152 6.61 15.72 6.78
N GLY A 153 7.66 15.96 5.99
CA GLY A 153 7.85 17.22 5.27
C GLY A 153 8.68 18.24 6.03
N GLY A 154 8.96 18.00 7.32
CA GLY A 154 9.79 18.86 8.17
C GLY A 154 9.10 19.25 9.46
N ASN A 155 9.87 19.87 10.36
CA ASN A 155 9.43 20.20 11.72
C ASN A 155 8.63 21.52 11.75
N CYS A 156 7.34 21.48 12.08
CA CYS A 156 6.56 22.71 12.25
C CYS A 156 7.10 23.57 13.40
N TRP A 157 6.99 24.89 13.26
CA TRP A 157 7.36 25.82 14.32
C TRP A 157 6.36 26.96 14.49
N HIS A 158 6.13 27.32 15.76
CA HIS A 158 5.37 28.49 16.14
C HIS A 158 5.95 29.07 17.45
N PRO A 159 6.16 30.40 17.54
CA PRO A 159 6.88 31.00 18.68
C PRO A 159 6.16 30.89 20.02
N THR A 160 4.82 30.74 20.01
CA THR A 160 4.00 30.74 21.25
C THR A 160 2.95 29.63 21.33
N ALA A 161 2.82 28.77 20.32
CA ALA A 161 1.75 27.77 20.27
C ALA A 161 2.33 26.40 20.60
N SER A 162 1.69 25.71 21.55
CA SER A 162 1.97 24.32 21.91
C SER A 162 0.62 23.62 22.10
N PRO A 163 0.35 22.49 21.41
CA PRO A 163 1.17 21.90 20.34
C PRO A 163 1.34 22.82 19.12
N VAL A 164 2.41 22.63 18.35
CA VAL A 164 2.69 23.42 17.14
C VAL A 164 1.80 23.03 15.95
N ARG A 165 1.25 21.81 15.99
CA ARG A 165 0.28 21.30 15.01
C ARG A 165 -1.17 21.47 15.49
N ASN A 166 -2.09 21.50 14.53
CA ASN A 166 -3.52 21.41 14.77
C ASN A 166 -3.95 19.95 14.96
N ALA A 167 -5.17 19.72 15.44
CA ALA A 167 -5.70 18.36 15.62
C ALA A 167 -5.80 17.56 14.31
N ASP A 168 -5.84 18.21 13.15
CA ASP A 168 -5.79 17.57 11.83
C ASP A 168 -4.36 17.28 11.34
N GLY A 169 -3.34 17.65 12.12
CA GLY A 169 -1.93 17.48 11.80
C GLY A 169 -1.30 18.67 11.07
N THR A 170 -2.04 19.70 10.67
CA THR A 170 -1.49 20.85 9.91
C THR A 170 -0.64 21.79 10.78
N CYS A 171 0.40 22.40 10.21
CA CYS A 171 1.21 23.42 10.90
C CYS A 171 0.38 24.66 11.25
N LYS A 172 0.48 25.17 12.48
CA LYS A 172 -0.06 26.49 12.82
C LYS A 172 0.77 27.60 12.17
N PRO A 173 0.17 28.50 11.36
CA PRO A 173 0.93 29.56 10.70
C PRO A 173 1.38 30.62 11.72
N SER A 174 2.57 31.19 11.52
CA SER A 174 3.17 32.22 12.37
C SER A 174 3.63 33.41 11.52
N GLY A 175 4.09 34.48 12.18
CA GLY A 175 4.75 35.65 11.58
C GLY A 175 3.89 36.53 10.67
N THR A 176 4.55 37.48 10.00
CA THR A 176 3.97 38.48 9.09
C THR A 176 4.71 38.48 7.74
N PRO A 177 4.17 37.83 6.69
CA PRO A 177 2.81 37.29 6.57
C PRO A 177 2.59 35.99 7.34
N SER A 178 1.34 35.73 7.74
CA SER A 178 0.98 34.50 8.47
C SER A 178 1.10 33.29 7.54
N LEU A 179 2.17 32.51 7.72
CA LEU A 179 2.54 31.37 6.88
C LEU A 179 2.97 30.18 7.74
N PRO A 180 2.75 28.93 7.28
CA PRO A 180 3.39 27.77 7.86
C PRO A 180 4.90 27.97 7.93
N THR A 181 5.50 27.61 9.06
CA THR A 181 6.93 27.77 9.28
C THR A 181 7.54 26.43 9.63
N VAL A 182 8.62 26.08 8.94
CA VAL A 182 9.40 24.86 9.20
C VAL A 182 10.75 25.26 9.78
N LYS A 183 11.14 24.60 10.87
CA LYS A 183 12.43 24.85 11.51
C LYS A 183 13.42 23.71 11.28
N VAL A 184 14.69 24.07 11.32
CA VAL A 184 15.81 23.16 11.45
C VAL A 184 15.86 22.66 12.89
N GLN A 185 16.33 21.44 13.11
CA GLN A 185 16.52 20.86 14.44
C GLN A 185 17.36 21.78 15.34
N ASN A 186 16.84 22.24 16.47
CA ASN A 186 17.59 23.10 17.41
C ASN A 186 17.84 22.48 18.78
N ILE A 187 17.25 21.32 19.05
CA ILE A 187 17.37 20.61 20.33
C ILE A 187 18.18 19.33 20.10
N GLY A 188 19.04 18.96 21.05
CA GLY A 188 19.83 17.73 20.94
C GLY A 188 20.98 17.87 19.94
N THR A 189 21.46 19.09 19.74
CA THR A 189 22.50 19.41 18.74
C THR A 189 23.80 19.77 19.45
N GLY A 190 24.93 19.43 18.84
CA GLY A 190 26.26 19.77 19.36
C GLY A 190 26.87 20.95 18.61
N LEU A 191 27.87 21.60 19.23
CA LEU A 191 28.69 22.62 18.58
C LEU A 191 29.38 22.02 17.35
N GLU A 192 29.05 22.50 16.17
CA GLU A 192 29.69 22.11 14.91
C GLU A 192 30.18 23.33 14.15
N VAL A 193 31.45 23.30 13.71
CA VAL A 193 32.06 24.39 12.93
C VAL A 193 32.33 23.91 11.51
N THR A 194 31.87 24.69 10.53
CA THR A 194 32.08 24.35 9.11
C THR A 194 33.54 24.52 8.69
N PRO A 195 34.01 23.83 7.64
CA PRO A 195 35.27 24.20 6.99
C PRO A 195 35.29 25.68 6.56
N GLY A 196 36.45 26.33 6.66
CA GLY A 196 36.59 27.75 6.32
C GLY A 196 36.19 28.06 4.88
N ILE A 197 35.34 29.08 4.74
CA ILE A 197 34.81 29.54 3.46
C ILE A 197 35.65 30.74 3.00
N PRO A 198 36.40 30.65 1.90
CA PRO A 198 37.35 31.69 1.54
C PRO A 198 36.70 32.95 0.95
N PHE A 199 37.30 34.11 1.14
CA PHE A 199 36.93 35.32 0.39
C PHE A 199 37.21 35.16 -1.12
N ALA A 200 38.31 34.49 -1.46
CA ALA A 200 38.72 34.17 -2.84
C ALA A 200 38.69 35.36 -3.82
N GLY A 201 39.01 36.58 -3.34
CA GLY A 201 38.97 37.80 -4.16
C GLY A 201 37.56 38.29 -4.51
N GLY A 202 36.52 37.78 -3.81
CA GLY A 202 35.13 38.15 -3.99
C GLY A 202 34.47 37.64 -5.28
N THR A 203 35.09 36.65 -5.95
CA THR A 203 34.58 36.09 -7.21
C THR A 203 34.70 34.56 -7.23
N GLY A 204 33.91 33.91 -8.08
CA GLY A 204 33.93 32.46 -8.27
C GLY A 204 32.87 31.71 -7.44
N ASN A 205 32.98 30.38 -7.41
CA ASN A 205 31.95 29.52 -6.81
C ASN A 205 32.24 29.11 -5.36
N THR A 206 33.45 29.35 -4.85
CA THR A 206 33.86 28.94 -3.49
C THR A 206 33.83 30.10 -2.50
N THR A 207 33.41 31.30 -2.92
CA THR A 207 33.41 32.50 -2.08
C THR A 207 32.12 32.64 -1.28
N TYR A 208 32.22 33.18 -0.05
CA TYR A 208 31.05 33.61 0.73
C TYR A 208 30.39 34.88 0.17
N VAL A 209 31.11 35.65 -0.66
CA VAL A 209 30.59 36.91 -1.21
C VAL A 209 29.42 36.64 -2.16
N GLY A 210 28.29 37.31 -1.90
CA GLY A 210 27.04 37.08 -2.64
C GLY A 210 26.26 35.84 -2.20
N ARG A 211 26.69 35.19 -1.10
CA ARG A 211 25.98 34.08 -0.41
C ARG A 211 25.39 34.52 0.92
N ILE A 212 26.06 35.43 1.61
CA ILE A 212 25.62 36.03 2.86
C ILE A 212 25.53 37.57 2.70
N PRO A 213 24.69 38.26 3.48
CA PRO A 213 24.59 39.71 3.42
C PRO A 213 25.88 40.42 3.83
N THR A 214 26.14 41.57 3.23
CA THR A 214 27.34 42.40 3.54
C THR A 214 27.38 42.91 4.99
N ALA A 215 26.22 43.04 5.64
CA ALA A 215 26.13 43.43 7.04
C ALA A 215 26.66 42.35 8.00
N VAL A 216 26.68 41.09 7.56
CA VAL A 216 27.07 39.90 8.34
C VAL A 216 28.59 39.68 8.30
N HIS A 217 29.28 40.29 7.33
CA HIS A 217 30.73 40.20 7.22
C HIS A 217 31.36 41.60 7.03
N PRO A 218 31.35 42.47 8.05
CA PRO A 218 31.90 43.82 7.91
C PRO A 218 33.42 43.77 7.64
N GLY A 219 33.80 43.87 6.37
CA GLY A 219 35.17 43.69 5.90
C GLY A 219 35.29 42.55 4.88
N ASN A 220 36.52 42.04 4.70
CA ASN A 220 36.81 40.92 3.80
C ASN A 220 37.82 39.96 4.46
N PRO A 221 37.45 39.27 5.55
CA PRO A 221 38.32 38.29 6.19
C PRO A 221 38.70 37.17 5.21
N ALA A 222 39.88 36.58 5.41
CA ALA A 222 40.42 35.57 4.48
C ALA A 222 39.50 34.34 4.38
N ASN A 223 38.95 33.91 5.51
CA ASN A 223 37.93 32.88 5.61
C ASN A 223 36.82 33.34 6.56
N LEU A 224 35.63 32.79 6.38
CA LEU A 224 34.56 32.79 7.37
C LEU A 224 34.25 31.35 7.78
N PHE A 225 33.76 31.18 8.99
CA PHE A 225 33.32 29.93 9.56
C PHE A 225 31.87 30.10 10.00
N VAL A 226 31.08 29.06 9.80
CA VAL A 226 29.74 28.99 10.34
C VAL A 226 29.79 28.06 11.54
N GLN A 227 29.41 28.56 12.70
CA GLN A 227 29.31 27.80 13.93
C GLN A 227 27.83 27.54 14.20
N PHE A 228 27.48 26.27 14.32
CA PHE A 228 26.16 25.86 14.74
C PHE A 228 26.23 25.51 16.22
N GLU A 229 25.54 26.27 17.07
CA GLU A 229 25.67 26.17 18.53
C GLU A 229 24.74 25.12 19.16
N ASN A 230 24.95 24.83 20.45
CA ASN A 230 24.24 23.76 21.16
C ASN A 230 22.74 24.05 21.35
N ASP A 231 22.31 25.29 21.18
CA ASP A 231 20.94 25.78 21.35
C ASP A 231 20.18 25.96 20.04
N GLY A 232 20.81 25.71 18.88
CA GLY A 232 20.16 25.89 17.59
C GLY A 232 20.61 27.10 16.79
N ASP A 233 21.50 27.90 17.35
CA ASP A 233 21.79 29.22 16.81
C ASP A 233 22.92 29.14 15.78
N LEU A 234 22.78 29.97 14.73
CA LEU A 234 23.74 30.03 13.64
C LEU A 234 24.60 31.27 13.82
N CYS A 235 25.88 31.05 14.10
CA CYS A 235 26.86 32.11 14.19
C CYS A 235 27.77 32.15 12.96
N ILE A 236 28.05 33.36 12.47
CA ILE A 236 29.07 33.62 11.44
C ILE A 236 30.27 34.32 12.09
N ASP A 237 31.44 33.72 11.92
CA ASP A 237 32.69 34.14 12.57
C ASP A 237 33.86 34.18 11.55
N ASP A 238 34.91 34.96 11.81
CA ASP A 238 36.14 34.98 11.02
C ASP A 238 37.23 34.02 11.53
N ASP A 239 36.99 33.37 12.67
CA ASP A 239 37.84 32.32 13.20
C ASP A 239 37.14 30.96 13.40
N ASN A 240 37.96 29.93 13.64
CA ASN A 240 37.53 28.53 13.76
C ASN A 240 37.42 28.09 15.24
N GLY A 241 37.27 29.03 16.19
CA GLY A 241 37.15 28.67 17.58
C GLY A 241 37.02 29.85 18.55
N GLY A 242 35.92 29.86 19.28
CA GLY A 242 35.54 30.85 20.29
C GLY A 242 34.13 30.50 20.75
N GLY A 243 33.55 31.23 21.71
CA GLY A 243 32.09 31.26 21.85
C GLY A 243 31.57 32.46 21.07
N CYS A 244 30.38 32.39 20.49
CA CYS A 244 29.83 33.51 19.73
C CYS A 244 28.90 34.37 20.63
N PRO A 245 29.01 35.71 20.66
CA PRO A 245 30.11 36.52 20.12
C PRO A 245 31.38 36.36 20.96
N ASP A 246 32.52 36.32 20.28
CA ASP A 246 33.82 36.23 20.93
C ASP A 246 34.34 37.66 21.23
N GLY A 247 35.42 37.80 22.01
CA GLY A 247 35.95 39.12 22.37
C GLY A 247 36.76 39.80 21.26
N GLY A 248 36.65 39.31 20.02
CA GLY A 248 37.47 39.63 18.87
C GLY A 248 37.25 41.03 18.29
N GLY A 249 37.97 41.28 17.19
CA GLY A 249 37.85 42.52 16.41
C GLY A 249 36.89 42.43 15.23
N PHE A 250 36.37 41.22 14.96
CA PHE A 250 35.29 40.98 14.03
C PHE A 250 33.94 41.30 14.72
N ALA A 251 32.87 41.44 13.95
CA ALA A 251 31.54 41.63 14.52
C ALA A 251 30.71 40.43 14.10
N GLU A 252 30.54 39.51 15.04
CA GLU A 252 29.87 38.25 14.83
C GLU A 252 28.37 38.49 14.62
N THR A 253 27.76 37.66 13.77
CA THR A 253 26.31 37.66 13.59
C THR A 253 25.76 36.33 14.06
N GLU A 254 24.84 36.40 15.01
CA GLU A 254 24.12 35.26 15.57
C GLU A 254 22.66 35.33 15.11
N LEU A 255 22.16 34.21 14.57
CA LEU A 255 20.76 34.06 14.18
C LEU A 255 20.10 33.01 15.06
N ASN A 256 19.14 33.46 15.87
CA ASN A 256 18.46 32.62 16.85
C ASN A 256 17.41 31.75 16.16
N GLU A 257 17.51 30.43 16.32
CA GLU A 257 16.61 29.43 15.74
C GLU A 257 16.41 29.54 14.21
N ILE A 258 16.94 28.58 13.44
CA ILE A 258 16.81 28.60 11.98
C ILE A 258 15.43 28.07 11.52
N ALA A 259 14.57 28.98 11.08
CA ALA A 259 13.25 28.67 10.55
C ALA A 259 12.96 29.32 9.19
N PHE A 260 12.02 28.77 8.42
CA PHE A 260 11.69 29.23 7.06
C PHE A 260 10.18 29.37 6.87
N ALA A 261 9.77 30.50 6.27
CA ALA A 261 8.40 30.72 5.85
C ALA A 261 8.06 29.91 4.59
N MET A 262 7.04 29.06 4.67
CA MET A 262 6.61 28.18 3.58
C MET A 262 5.31 28.68 2.94
N TYR A 263 5.23 28.68 1.60
CA TYR A 263 3.98 29.02 0.90
C TYR A 263 2.87 27.97 1.09
N SER A 264 3.27 26.72 1.28
CA SER A 264 2.40 25.57 1.56
C SER A 264 3.14 24.61 2.47
N GLU A 265 2.41 23.93 3.34
CA GLU A 265 2.99 22.91 4.20
C GLU A 265 3.57 21.75 3.36
N PRO A 266 4.87 21.42 3.53
CA PRO A 266 5.46 20.24 2.89
C PRO A 266 4.89 18.96 3.49
N THR A 267 4.76 17.91 2.67
CA THR A 267 4.26 16.59 3.09
C THR A 267 5.30 15.51 2.86
N GLY A 268 5.47 14.62 3.84
CA GLY A 268 6.35 13.46 3.74
C GLY A 268 5.60 12.16 3.41
N VAL A 269 6.31 11.04 3.48
CA VAL A 269 5.79 9.71 3.11
C VAL A 269 4.63 9.26 4.00
N ILE A 270 4.64 9.61 5.29
CA ILE A 270 3.58 9.23 6.23
C ILE A 270 2.24 9.82 5.80
N GLN A 271 2.21 11.09 5.36
CA GLN A 271 0.98 11.70 4.86
C GLN A 271 0.53 11.11 3.52
N GLN A 272 1.45 10.60 2.69
CA GLN A 272 1.12 10.00 1.38
C GLN A 272 0.53 8.59 1.49
N ILE A 273 0.95 7.82 2.50
CA ILE A 273 0.48 6.44 2.75
C ILE A 273 -0.62 6.40 3.81
N GLY A 274 -0.85 7.50 4.53
CA GLY A 274 -1.52 7.60 5.83
C GLY A 274 -2.68 6.65 6.12
N ASP A 275 -3.61 6.43 5.19
CA ASP A 275 -4.80 5.59 5.39
C ASP A 275 -4.62 4.11 4.98
N LYS A 276 -3.47 3.74 4.43
CA LYS A 276 -3.18 2.39 3.95
C LYS A 276 -2.50 1.50 4.98
N ALA A 277 -2.03 2.06 6.09
CA ALA A 277 -1.35 1.35 7.15
C ALA A 277 -1.68 1.94 8.52
N ARG A 278 -1.56 1.12 9.56
CA ARG A 278 -1.65 1.55 10.95
C ARG A 278 -0.25 1.83 11.46
N PHE A 279 0.09 3.10 11.59
CA PHE A 279 1.44 3.51 11.96
C PHE A 279 1.60 3.61 13.47
N GLY A 280 2.77 3.22 13.96
CA GLY A 280 3.31 3.56 15.28
C GLY A 280 4.72 4.11 15.13
N LEU A 281 5.14 4.93 16.09
CA LEU A 281 6.48 5.53 16.15
C LEU A 281 7.15 5.17 17.47
N ALA A 282 8.35 4.61 17.37
CA ALA A 282 9.27 4.39 18.46
C ALA A 282 10.62 5.06 18.16
N VAL A 283 11.32 5.46 19.22
CA VAL A 283 12.68 6.02 19.17
C VAL A 283 13.55 5.30 20.19
N PHE A 284 14.88 5.38 20.04
CA PHE A 284 15.79 4.83 21.05
C PHE A 284 15.69 5.66 22.35
N ASN A 285 15.70 4.97 23.48
CA ASN A 285 15.63 5.59 24.80
C ASN A 285 17.02 5.58 25.46
N GLY A 286 17.39 6.68 26.11
CA GLY A 286 18.79 7.05 26.36
C GLY A 286 19.23 7.31 27.79
N SER A 287 18.55 6.77 28.81
CA SER A 287 19.17 6.75 30.14
C SER A 287 20.34 5.74 30.12
N GLY A 288 21.55 6.17 30.51
CA GLY A 288 22.81 5.46 30.30
C GLY A 288 22.99 4.03 30.87
N SER A 289 21.92 3.38 31.36
CA SER A 289 21.86 1.96 31.71
C SER A 289 20.73 1.18 31.02
N ASP A 290 19.82 1.85 30.29
CA ASP A 290 18.50 1.33 29.91
C ASP A 290 18.29 1.46 28.39
N ASN A 291 18.84 0.52 27.62
CA ASN A 291 19.01 0.62 26.18
C ASN A 291 17.79 0.17 25.34
N GLY A 292 16.56 0.51 25.74
CA GLY A 292 15.32 0.07 25.05
C GLY A 292 14.72 1.08 24.07
N ILE A 293 13.42 0.94 23.80
CA ILE A 293 12.65 1.93 23.02
C ILE A 293 11.76 2.80 23.91
N GLN A 294 11.38 3.95 23.36
CA GLN A 294 10.24 4.75 23.82
C GLN A 294 9.23 4.85 22.67
N VAL A 295 7.99 4.41 22.90
CA VAL A 295 6.91 4.55 21.91
C VAL A 295 6.25 5.90 22.10
N LEU A 296 6.37 6.76 21.10
CA LEU A 296 5.74 8.08 21.08
C LEU A 296 4.30 8.01 20.56
N THR A 297 4.04 7.14 19.58
CA THR A 297 2.70 6.90 19.03
C THR A 297 2.46 5.41 18.91
N GLY A 298 1.43 4.91 19.59
CA GLY A 298 1.02 3.51 19.49
C GLY A 298 0.45 3.15 18.10
N ILE A 299 0.55 1.89 17.70
CA ILE A 299 0.12 1.42 16.37
C ILE A 299 -1.37 1.67 16.13
N GLY A 300 -1.68 2.54 15.17
CA GLY A 300 -3.05 2.96 14.84
C GLY A 300 -3.68 3.92 15.86
N SER A 301 -2.90 4.41 16.84
CA SER A 301 -3.34 5.36 17.85
C SER A 301 -3.50 6.76 17.27
N ARG A 302 -4.49 7.51 17.75
CA ARG A 302 -4.65 8.95 17.49
C ARG A 302 -3.99 9.83 18.55
N GLN A 303 -3.26 9.21 19.45
CA GLN A 303 -2.53 9.88 20.52
C GLN A 303 -1.05 9.79 20.25
N SER A 304 -0.38 10.92 20.35
CA SER A 304 1.06 11.01 20.50
C SER A 304 1.39 11.36 21.95
N ILE A 305 2.61 11.02 22.33
CA ILE A 305 3.21 11.41 23.59
C ILE A 305 4.43 12.24 23.24
N ASN A 306 4.59 13.35 23.95
CA ASN A 306 5.75 14.18 23.73
C ASN A 306 7.05 13.41 24.03
N PHE A 307 8.14 13.82 23.39
CA PHE A 307 9.42 13.10 23.53
C PHE A 307 9.85 12.93 25.00
N ASN A 308 9.56 13.90 25.87
CA ASN A 308 9.86 13.84 27.30
C ASN A 308 8.98 12.86 28.12
N GLY A 309 7.96 12.24 27.51
CA GLY A 309 7.10 11.25 28.16
C GLY A 309 6.19 11.82 29.25
N THR A 310 5.81 13.09 29.15
CA THR A 310 5.06 13.82 30.20
C THR A 310 3.65 14.22 29.80
N THR A 311 3.36 14.37 28.51
CA THR A 311 2.08 14.89 28.02
C THR A 311 1.53 13.99 26.92
N VAL A 312 0.22 13.73 26.96
CA VAL A 312 -0.51 13.06 25.87
C VAL A 312 -1.26 14.11 25.07
N GLU A 313 -1.12 14.03 23.75
CA GLU A 313 -1.84 14.86 22.80
C GLU A 313 -2.82 14.00 22.00
N THR A 314 -3.89 14.60 21.46
CA THR A 314 -4.95 13.86 20.77
C THR A 314 -5.30 14.51 19.46
N PHE A 315 -5.25 13.71 18.39
CA PHE A 315 -5.45 14.15 17.03
C PHE A 315 -6.71 13.54 16.42
N ASN A 316 -7.08 14.04 15.24
CA ASN A 316 -8.19 13.56 14.44
C ASN A 316 -7.86 12.21 13.77
N THR A 317 -6.58 11.95 13.48
CA THR A 317 -6.13 10.76 12.75
C THR A 317 -4.83 10.17 13.30
N ASN A 318 -4.58 8.88 13.05
CA ASN A 318 -3.29 8.23 13.38
C ASN A 318 -2.14 8.88 12.62
N THR A 319 -2.36 9.24 11.35
CA THR A 319 -1.39 10.00 10.55
C THR A 319 -1.02 11.32 11.21
N ALA A 320 -1.98 12.08 11.73
CA ALA A 320 -1.70 13.35 12.40
C ALA A 320 -0.89 13.16 13.70
N ALA A 321 -1.23 12.13 14.50
CA ALA A 321 -0.46 11.79 15.70
C ALA A 321 0.97 11.30 15.38
N MET A 322 1.15 10.56 14.29
CA MET A 322 2.48 10.17 13.81
C MET A 322 3.31 11.36 13.38
N VAL A 323 2.70 12.27 12.61
CA VAL A 323 3.37 13.47 12.09
C VAL A 323 3.85 14.36 13.24
N ASP A 324 3.00 14.53 14.26
CA ASP A 324 3.35 15.25 15.48
C ASP A 324 4.50 14.60 16.26
N ALA A 325 4.42 13.29 16.50
CA ALA A 325 5.44 12.57 17.24
C ALA A 325 6.83 12.58 16.57
N VAL A 326 6.88 12.54 15.22
CA VAL A 326 8.13 12.69 14.48
C VAL A 326 8.72 14.09 14.66
N ASP A 327 7.88 15.13 14.61
CA ASP A 327 8.33 16.52 14.75
C ASP A 327 8.96 16.81 16.12
N GLU A 328 8.39 16.24 17.19
CA GLU A 328 8.85 16.45 18.55
C GLU A 328 10.07 15.63 18.96
N ALA A 329 10.38 14.55 18.25
CA ALA A 329 11.57 13.75 18.52
C ALA A 329 12.85 14.56 18.27
N TYR A 330 13.94 14.24 18.97
CA TYR A 330 15.25 14.86 18.75
C TYR A 330 16.42 13.93 19.11
N PRO A 331 17.61 14.16 18.53
CA PRO A 331 18.79 13.33 18.81
C PRO A 331 19.23 13.48 20.26
N THR A 332 19.46 12.38 20.98
CA THR A 332 19.88 12.46 22.39
C THR A 332 20.57 11.22 22.97
N THR A 333 20.72 10.14 22.20
CA THR A 333 21.08 8.82 22.77
C THR A 333 22.13 8.05 21.95
N TRP A 334 22.46 6.84 22.40
CA TRP A 334 23.24 5.83 21.69
C TRP A 334 22.36 5.06 20.70
N THR A 335 22.92 4.07 20.02
CA THR A 335 22.26 3.27 18.97
C THR A 335 22.11 1.79 19.41
N PRO A 336 21.27 1.48 20.42
CA PRO A 336 21.12 0.12 20.93
C PRO A 336 20.17 -0.71 20.05
N LEU A 337 20.61 -1.06 18.84
CA LEU A 337 19.76 -1.64 17.81
C LEU A 337 19.12 -2.95 18.25
N ALA A 338 19.91 -3.88 18.81
CA ALA A 338 19.40 -5.19 19.17
C ALA A 338 18.36 -5.11 20.30
N GLU A 339 18.66 -4.34 21.35
CA GLU A 339 17.75 -4.11 22.47
C GLU A 339 16.50 -3.35 22.04
N SER A 340 16.63 -2.41 21.10
CA SER A 340 15.51 -1.64 20.57
C SER A 340 14.55 -2.54 19.81
N LEU A 341 15.06 -3.39 18.91
CA LEU A 341 14.22 -4.37 18.22
C LEU A 341 13.59 -5.35 19.21
N TYR A 342 14.36 -5.84 20.18
CA TYR A 342 13.86 -6.75 21.19
C TYR A 342 12.70 -6.13 21.98
N ASP A 343 12.84 -4.88 22.44
CA ASP A 343 11.79 -4.21 23.20
C ASP A 343 10.59 -3.78 22.35
N ALA A 344 10.81 -3.48 21.06
CA ALA A 344 9.74 -3.27 20.08
C ALA A 344 8.90 -4.53 19.86
N VAL A 345 9.53 -5.71 19.80
CA VAL A 345 8.82 -6.99 19.72
C VAL A 345 8.02 -7.26 21.01
N ARG A 346 8.56 -6.86 22.18
CA ARG A 346 7.83 -6.93 23.46
C ARG A 346 6.58 -6.03 23.49
N TYR A 347 6.63 -4.86 22.86
CA TYR A 347 5.46 -4.00 22.66
C TYR A 347 4.37 -4.69 21.83
N VAL A 348 4.74 -5.37 20.74
CA VAL A 348 3.78 -6.17 19.93
C VAL A 348 3.21 -7.34 20.74
N ALA A 349 4.04 -8.00 21.55
CA ALA A 349 3.65 -9.06 22.46
C ALA A 349 2.79 -8.59 23.66
N GLN A 350 2.67 -7.27 23.87
CA GLN A 350 1.97 -6.64 25.00
C GLN A 350 2.50 -7.10 26.38
N ILE A 351 3.82 -7.20 26.49
CA ILE A 351 4.55 -7.49 27.75
C ILE A 351 5.40 -6.29 28.14
N ASN A 352 5.72 -6.13 29.44
CA ASN A 352 6.51 -5.00 29.93
C ASN A 352 7.89 -4.91 29.28
N SER A 353 8.42 -3.68 29.20
CA SER A 353 9.79 -3.43 28.76
C SER A 353 10.80 -4.21 29.60
N ALA A 354 11.80 -4.77 28.94
CA ALA A 354 12.91 -5.44 29.63
C ALA A 354 13.87 -4.44 30.30
N TYR A 355 13.88 -3.19 29.83
CA TYR A 355 14.87 -2.17 30.17
C TYR A 355 14.29 -1.07 31.07
N TYR A 356 12.98 -0.85 31.03
CA TYR A 356 12.29 0.15 31.84
C TYR A 356 11.26 -0.48 32.80
N PRO A 357 11.69 -1.29 33.79
CA PRO A 357 10.78 -1.99 34.70
C PRO A 357 10.15 -1.09 35.78
N THR A 358 10.50 0.21 35.83
CA THR A 358 10.00 1.15 36.84
C THR A 358 9.43 2.45 36.28
N ALA A 359 9.58 2.70 34.98
CA ALA A 359 9.19 3.94 34.30
C ALA A 359 8.37 3.66 33.03
N TYR A 360 7.79 4.70 32.45
CA TYR A 360 7.05 4.59 31.20
C TYR A 360 7.98 4.22 30.04
N ALA A 361 7.55 3.26 29.21
CA ALA A 361 8.22 2.91 27.96
C ALA A 361 7.25 2.99 26.79
N TYR A 362 6.07 2.37 26.94
CA TYR A 362 5.02 2.32 25.93
C TYR A 362 3.68 1.94 26.53
N PRO A 363 2.55 2.27 25.88
CA PRO A 363 1.24 1.98 26.44
C PRO A 363 0.94 0.47 26.39
N ILE A 364 0.51 -0.11 27.52
CA ILE A 364 0.10 -1.52 27.61
C ILE A 364 -1.42 -1.63 27.83
N ALA A 365 -2.05 -2.60 27.16
CA ALA A 365 -3.50 -2.81 27.17
C ALA A 365 -4.03 -3.73 28.29
N PHE A 366 -3.15 -4.45 29.00
CA PHE A 366 -3.50 -5.48 29.98
C PHE A 366 -2.93 -5.19 31.38
N SER A 367 -3.71 -5.38 32.46
CA SER A 367 -3.27 -5.17 33.86
C SER A 367 -3.10 -6.47 34.62
N GLY A 368 -2.07 -6.54 35.48
CA GLY A 368 -1.86 -7.65 36.40
C GLY A 368 -1.42 -8.96 35.71
N GLY A 369 -0.92 -9.92 36.50
CA GLY A 369 -0.37 -11.17 35.97
C GLY A 369 0.91 -10.96 35.14
N SER A 370 1.15 -11.87 34.20
CA SER A 370 2.38 -12.03 33.40
C SER A 370 2.80 -10.83 32.52
N SER A 371 1.98 -9.77 32.43
CA SER A 371 2.38 -8.49 31.82
C SER A 371 3.13 -7.55 32.76
N ASN A 372 3.04 -7.72 34.09
CA ASN A 372 3.58 -6.78 35.10
C ASN A 372 3.11 -5.30 34.95
N GLY A 373 2.07 -5.01 34.15
CA GLY A 373 1.55 -3.65 33.97
C GLY A 373 0.94 -3.07 35.25
N VAL A 374 1.12 -1.77 35.50
CA VAL A 374 0.54 -1.10 36.68
C VAL A 374 -0.98 -1.02 36.62
N ALA A 375 -1.63 -1.21 37.77
CA ALA A 375 -3.06 -1.02 37.92
C ALA A 375 -3.46 0.45 37.67
N PHE A 376 -4.68 0.65 37.17
CA PHE A 376 -5.37 1.86 36.69
C PHE A 376 -5.18 3.20 37.47
N GLN A 377 -4.50 3.26 38.62
CA GLN A 377 -4.50 4.43 39.51
C GLN A 377 -3.11 4.99 39.89
N GLY A 378 -2.04 4.72 39.13
CA GLY A 378 -0.74 5.37 39.35
C GLY A 378 0.08 5.54 38.07
N THR A 379 0.87 6.62 37.99
CA THR A 379 1.99 6.79 37.06
C THR A 379 2.98 5.61 37.22
N GLY A 380 3.49 5.02 36.14
CA GLY A 380 4.43 3.90 36.25
C GLY A 380 4.70 3.17 34.94
N VAL A 381 5.03 1.87 35.03
CA VAL A 381 5.44 1.06 33.87
C VAL A 381 4.33 0.95 32.83
N GLY A 382 4.60 1.48 31.65
CA GLY A 382 3.68 1.45 30.51
C GLY A 382 2.39 2.24 30.66
N SER A 383 2.32 3.18 31.61
CA SER A 383 1.33 4.27 31.56
C SER A 383 1.83 5.58 32.21
N ILE A 384 1.54 6.72 31.59
CA ILE A 384 1.82 8.06 32.16
C ILE A 384 0.69 8.60 33.05
N GLY A 385 -0.33 7.78 33.35
CA GLY A 385 -1.39 8.09 34.31
C GLY A 385 -2.75 8.39 33.67
N SER A 386 -3.64 9.04 34.42
CA SER A 386 -5.06 9.20 34.04
C SER A 386 -5.30 10.08 32.80
N SER A 387 -4.33 10.94 32.43
CA SER A 387 -4.37 11.76 31.21
C SER A 387 -4.41 10.89 29.95
N GLU A 388 -3.52 9.91 29.86
CA GLU A 388 -3.44 8.91 28.78
C GLU A 388 -4.74 8.10 28.65
N VAL A 389 -5.39 7.79 29.77
CA VAL A 389 -6.65 7.02 29.83
C VAL A 389 -7.87 7.88 29.46
N SER A 390 -7.93 9.14 29.89
CA SER A 390 -9.07 10.04 29.62
C SER A 390 -9.22 10.43 28.14
N ALA A 391 -8.13 10.34 27.38
CA ALA A 391 -8.10 10.61 25.96
C ALA A 391 -8.35 9.35 25.10
N LEU A 392 -8.32 8.15 25.69
CA LEU A 392 -8.84 6.92 25.08
C LEU A 392 -10.36 6.87 25.26
N ILE A 393 -11.03 7.68 24.43
CA ILE A 393 -12.44 7.58 23.98
C ILE A 393 -13.39 6.86 24.94
N SER A 394 -14.10 7.66 25.74
CA SER A 394 -15.28 7.24 26.49
C SER A 394 -16.30 6.54 25.57
N GLY A 395 -16.41 5.21 25.63
CA GLY A 395 -17.43 4.46 24.89
C GLY A 395 -17.00 3.11 24.29
N GLU A 396 -15.71 2.77 24.29
CA GLU A 396 -15.27 1.46 23.79
C GLU A 396 -15.44 0.35 24.84
N ASN A 397 -16.13 -0.72 24.47
CA ASN A 397 -16.31 -1.90 25.33
C ASN A 397 -15.14 -2.87 25.13
N CYS A 398 -14.14 -2.80 26.02
CA CYS A 398 -13.01 -3.71 25.96
C CYS A 398 -13.38 -5.15 26.35
N PRO A 399 -12.85 -6.18 25.64
CA PRO A 399 -13.04 -7.58 26.01
C PRO A 399 -12.45 -7.92 27.39
N SER A 400 -12.87 -9.05 27.97
CA SER A 400 -12.33 -9.55 29.23
C SER A 400 -10.81 -9.73 29.16
N GLY A 401 -10.08 -9.31 30.19
CA GLY A 401 -8.61 -9.35 30.27
C GLY A 401 -7.93 -8.01 30.03
N TYR A 402 -8.56 -7.12 29.27
CA TYR A 402 -8.06 -5.76 29.03
C TYR A 402 -8.24 -4.86 30.26
N ILE A 403 -7.35 -3.88 30.39
CA ILE A 403 -7.58 -2.72 31.26
C ILE A 403 -8.81 -1.99 30.75
N THR A 404 -9.71 -1.61 31.66
CA THR A 404 -10.91 -0.84 31.33
C THR A 404 -10.53 0.41 30.54
N SER A 405 -11.15 0.58 29.37
CA SER A 405 -10.91 1.69 28.42
C SER A 405 -9.48 1.77 27.85
N ALA A 406 -8.70 0.69 27.88
CA ALA A 406 -7.33 0.67 27.35
C ALA A 406 -7.11 -0.32 26.20
N CYS A 407 -8.17 -0.91 25.66
CA CYS A 407 -8.08 -1.84 24.53
C CYS A 407 -7.47 -1.19 23.28
N GLY A 408 -7.67 0.10 23.05
CA GLY A 408 -6.99 0.86 21.98
C GLY A 408 -5.45 0.88 22.04
N ARG A 409 -4.83 0.39 23.11
CA ARG A 409 -3.37 0.29 23.24
C ARG A 409 -2.78 -0.98 22.61
N ASP A 410 -3.59 -2.02 22.40
CA ASP A 410 -3.12 -3.26 21.77
C ASP A 410 -3.02 -3.04 20.25
N PRO A 411 -1.87 -3.30 19.62
CA PRO A 411 -1.71 -3.25 18.17
C PRO A 411 -2.75 -4.07 17.39
N TYR A 412 -3.25 -5.16 17.99
CA TYR A 412 -4.25 -6.04 17.38
C TYR A 412 -5.69 -5.64 17.71
N PHE A 413 -5.87 -4.63 18.57
CA PHE A 413 -7.18 -4.05 18.78
C PHE A 413 -7.45 -2.97 17.76
N PHE A 414 -8.60 -3.15 17.16
CA PHE A 414 -9.17 -2.30 16.17
C PHE A 414 -10.30 -1.60 16.99
N GLY A 415 -10.11 -0.33 17.43
CA GLY A 415 -11.14 0.61 17.95
C GLY A 415 -11.88 1.57 16.96
N ALA A 416 -13.22 1.66 17.00
CA ALA A 416 -14.06 2.37 16.02
C ALA A 416 -13.72 3.86 15.80
N ASN A 417 -13.01 4.49 16.75
CA ASN A 417 -12.56 5.87 16.60
C ASN A 417 -11.08 6.00 16.25
N HIS A 418 -10.35 4.92 15.96
CA HIS A 418 -9.01 4.97 15.38
C HIS A 418 -9.10 5.34 13.89
N THR A 419 -8.01 5.79 13.28
CA THR A 419 -8.00 6.18 11.85
C THR A 419 -7.02 5.32 11.07
N PRO A 420 -7.39 4.82 9.88
CA PRO A 420 -8.71 4.94 9.20
C PRO A 420 -9.86 4.37 10.04
N ALA A 421 -11.10 4.85 9.83
CA ALA A 421 -12.26 4.25 10.47
C ALA A 421 -12.52 2.86 9.84
N TRP A 422 -11.89 1.81 10.35
CA TRP A 422 -11.87 0.49 9.72
C TRP A 422 -12.95 -0.47 10.26
N ALA A 423 -13.67 -0.12 11.35
CA ALA A 423 -14.91 -0.81 11.71
C ALA A 423 -15.91 0.13 12.37
N SER A 424 -17.18 -0.10 12.05
CA SER A 424 -18.32 0.47 12.78
C SER A 424 -18.41 -0.02 14.23
N THR A 425 -17.71 -1.11 14.56
CA THR A 425 -17.66 -1.72 15.91
C THR A 425 -16.24 -2.15 16.26
N SER A 426 -15.73 -1.70 17.41
CA SER A 426 -14.41 -2.09 17.91
C SER A 426 -14.29 -3.61 18.13
N GLN A 427 -13.19 -4.22 17.70
CA GLN A 427 -12.92 -5.65 17.75
C GLN A 427 -11.42 -5.98 17.80
N ILE A 428 -11.06 -7.22 18.11
CA ILE A 428 -9.69 -7.73 18.00
C ILE A 428 -9.54 -8.39 16.63
N VAL A 429 -8.44 -8.11 15.91
CA VAL A 429 -8.15 -8.68 14.59
C VAL A 429 -6.91 -9.55 14.69
N ASN A 430 -7.04 -10.85 14.43
CA ASN A 430 -5.99 -11.84 14.57
C ASN A 430 -5.20 -12.13 13.27
N CYS A 431 -5.73 -11.74 12.10
CA CYS A 431 -5.08 -11.94 10.80
C CYS A 431 -4.19 -10.76 10.37
N CYS A 432 -4.05 -9.72 11.20
CA CYS A 432 -3.27 -8.54 10.89
C CYS A 432 -1.78 -8.86 10.95
N LYS A 433 -1.04 -8.66 9.86
CA LYS A 433 0.43 -8.75 9.88
C LYS A 433 1.04 -7.54 10.58
N THR A 434 2.11 -7.76 11.33
CA THR A 434 2.87 -6.70 12.02
C THR A 434 4.28 -6.60 11.46
N PHE A 435 4.65 -5.38 11.08
CA PHE A 435 5.94 -5.04 10.51
C PHE A 435 6.67 -4.04 11.42
N ILE A 436 7.97 -4.24 11.61
CA ILE A 436 8.84 -3.26 12.27
C ILE A 436 9.82 -2.74 11.21
N LEU A 437 9.85 -1.43 11.00
CA LEU A 437 10.82 -0.76 10.14
C LEU A 437 11.87 -0.08 11.02
N ILE A 438 13.13 -0.51 10.94
CA ILE A 438 14.24 0.14 11.62
C ILE A 438 14.90 1.11 10.64
N PHE A 439 14.83 2.41 10.92
CA PHE A 439 15.52 3.45 10.18
C PHE A 439 16.74 3.90 10.99
N THR A 440 17.96 3.69 10.49
CA THR A 440 19.19 4.01 11.25
C THR A 440 20.43 4.10 10.36
N ASP A 441 21.49 4.72 10.89
CA ASP A 441 22.85 4.67 10.33
C ASP A 441 23.60 3.37 10.65
N GLY A 442 23.00 2.48 11.44
CA GLY A 442 23.32 1.06 11.45
C GLY A 442 24.56 0.66 12.25
N GLU A 443 25.28 1.57 12.89
CA GLU A 443 26.38 1.20 13.79
C GLU A 443 25.84 0.92 15.20
N PRO A 444 25.73 -0.36 15.61
CA PRO A 444 25.21 -0.70 16.93
C PRO A 444 26.18 -0.23 18.02
N THR A 445 25.63 0.36 19.07
CA THR A 445 26.36 0.72 20.28
C THR A 445 25.52 0.38 21.50
N GLN A 446 26.16 -0.01 22.60
CA GLN A 446 25.47 -0.38 23.85
C GLN A 446 24.55 -1.62 23.77
N ASP A 447 24.83 -2.56 22.87
CA ASP A 447 24.10 -3.83 22.76
C ASP A 447 24.69 -4.92 23.69
N GLN A 448 24.24 -4.98 24.94
CA GLN A 448 24.85 -5.80 26.00
C GLN A 448 23.88 -6.78 26.69
N THR A 449 22.58 -6.50 26.63
CA THR A 449 21.60 -7.04 27.59
C THR A 449 20.59 -8.01 26.97
N ILE A 450 20.82 -8.43 25.73
CA ILE A 450 20.02 -9.46 25.04
C ILE A 450 20.12 -10.83 25.76
N PRO A 451 19.03 -11.59 25.91
CA PRO A 451 19.06 -12.95 26.46
C PRO A 451 20.03 -13.87 25.72
N THR A 452 20.77 -14.73 26.42
CA THR A 452 21.83 -15.56 25.82
C THR A 452 21.35 -16.48 24.68
N GLY A 453 20.08 -16.90 24.71
CA GLY A 453 19.49 -17.71 23.63
C GLY A 453 19.14 -16.94 22.35
N LEU A 454 19.32 -15.61 22.34
CA LEU A 454 19.01 -14.71 21.22
C LEU A 454 20.24 -13.94 20.70
N ARG A 455 21.45 -14.29 21.16
CA ARG A 455 22.69 -13.58 20.82
C ARG A 455 23.38 -14.12 19.57
N ASP A 456 22.95 -15.26 19.06
CA ASP A 456 23.62 -15.94 17.95
C ASP A 456 22.63 -16.89 17.27
N ASN A 457 22.86 -17.18 15.99
CA ASN A 457 22.06 -18.11 15.21
C ASN A 457 22.92 -18.81 14.13
N ALA A 458 22.44 -19.92 13.57
CA ALA A 458 23.23 -20.71 12.63
C ALA A 458 23.31 -20.12 11.20
N TYR A 459 22.71 -18.95 10.96
CA TYR A 459 22.44 -18.39 9.63
C TYR A 459 22.99 -16.97 9.41
N ASN A 460 23.63 -16.38 10.43
CA ASN A 460 24.21 -15.04 10.41
C ASN A 460 25.52 -14.92 9.60
N GLY A 461 26.12 -16.04 9.20
CA GLY A 461 27.32 -16.07 8.36
C GLY A 461 28.56 -16.51 9.14
N VAL A 462 29.74 -16.11 8.69
CA VAL A 462 31.01 -16.41 9.37
C VAL A 462 31.38 -15.27 10.30
N ASP A 463 31.54 -15.57 11.60
CA ASP A 463 31.99 -14.59 12.58
C ASP A 463 33.35 -13.98 12.18
N CYS A 464 33.37 -12.65 12.11
CA CYS A 464 34.56 -11.86 11.82
C CYS A 464 34.78 -10.81 12.92
N THR A 465 36.07 -10.48 13.14
CA THR A 465 36.51 -9.44 14.09
C THR A 465 37.46 -8.48 13.41
N ASN A 466 37.58 -7.25 13.92
CA ASN A 466 38.31 -6.15 13.30
C ASN A 466 37.77 -5.81 11.91
N SER A 467 38.49 -4.98 11.16
CA SER A 467 38.11 -4.56 9.81
C SER A 467 39.34 -4.39 8.92
N ASP A 468 39.18 -4.68 7.63
CA ASP A 468 40.14 -4.32 6.57
C ASP A 468 39.44 -3.65 5.38
N ASN A 469 40.20 -2.98 4.52
CA ASN A 469 39.69 -2.23 3.38
C ASN A 469 40.17 -2.84 2.05
N SER A 470 40.21 -4.17 1.96
CA SER A 470 40.68 -4.87 0.76
C SER A 470 39.65 -4.82 -0.36
N ALA A 471 40.06 -4.39 -1.55
CA ALA A 471 39.16 -4.33 -2.70
C ALA A 471 38.68 -5.74 -3.13
N PRO A 472 37.38 -5.95 -3.42
CA PRO A 472 36.86 -7.24 -3.89
C PRO A 472 37.36 -7.59 -5.30
N PRO A 473 37.45 -8.89 -5.67
CA PRO A 473 37.00 -10.05 -4.89
C PRO A 473 38.00 -10.45 -3.78
N ARG A 474 37.47 -10.66 -2.59
CA ARG A 474 38.20 -11.12 -1.39
C ARG A 474 37.41 -12.28 -0.77
N PRO A 475 38.07 -13.34 -0.26
CA PRO A 475 37.36 -14.39 0.46
C PRO A 475 36.81 -13.90 1.81
N VAL A 476 35.62 -14.40 2.18
CA VAL A 476 35.07 -14.29 3.54
C VAL A 476 36.01 -15.02 4.51
N ASP A 477 36.54 -14.31 5.49
CA ASP A 477 37.47 -14.81 6.48
C ASP A 477 37.18 -14.24 7.89
N GLY A 478 38.08 -14.42 8.85
CA GLY A 478 37.90 -13.95 10.23
C GLY A 478 38.02 -12.43 10.42
N THR A 479 38.17 -11.65 9.34
CA THR A 479 38.23 -10.18 9.34
C THR A 479 37.05 -9.59 8.55
N CYS A 480 36.48 -8.46 8.95
CA CYS A 480 35.30 -7.91 8.25
C CYS A 480 35.69 -6.89 7.17
N ASN A 481 35.12 -6.99 5.97
CA ASN A 481 35.41 -6.06 4.88
C ASN A 481 34.73 -4.70 5.06
N THR A 482 35.50 -3.63 4.87
CA THR A 482 35.02 -2.24 4.90
C THR A 482 35.13 -1.51 3.56
N HIS A 483 35.46 -2.21 2.48
CA HIS A 483 35.57 -1.59 1.18
C HIS A 483 34.19 -1.19 0.62
N PRO A 484 33.97 0.06 0.16
CA PRO A 484 32.65 0.51 -0.30
C PRO A 484 32.04 -0.32 -1.45
N ASN A 485 32.89 -0.92 -2.28
CA ASN A 485 32.46 -1.76 -3.41
C ASN A 485 32.21 -3.23 -3.05
N THR A 486 32.19 -3.59 -1.75
CA THR A 486 31.92 -4.98 -1.32
C THR A 486 30.52 -5.41 -1.75
N SER A 487 30.42 -6.62 -2.32
CA SER A 487 29.16 -7.14 -2.85
C SER A 487 28.23 -7.57 -1.71
N PHE A 488 26.91 -7.54 -1.94
CA PHE A 488 25.96 -8.06 -0.95
C PHE A 488 26.16 -9.55 -0.65
N ALA A 489 26.64 -10.34 -1.63
CA ALA A 489 26.95 -11.74 -1.41
C ALA A 489 28.04 -11.93 -0.33
N ASP A 490 29.08 -11.08 -0.34
CA ASP A 490 30.14 -11.13 0.67
C ASP A 490 29.65 -10.55 2.02
N LEU A 491 28.90 -9.44 1.99
CA LEU A 491 28.32 -8.82 3.20
C LEU A 491 27.35 -9.76 3.93
N LEU A 492 26.52 -10.50 3.20
CA LEU A 492 25.61 -11.49 3.77
C LEU A 492 26.33 -12.77 4.25
N GLY A 493 27.62 -12.93 3.95
CA GLY A 493 28.46 -14.02 4.39
C GLY A 493 29.31 -13.71 5.64
N GLU A 494 29.46 -12.44 6.02
CA GLU A 494 30.32 -11.97 7.13
C GLU A 494 29.50 -11.46 8.33
N HIS A 495 29.69 -12.04 9.51
CA HIS A 495 29.02 -11.60 10.74
C HIS A 495 29.99 -10.88 11.66
N LYS A 496 29.94 -9.54 11.71
CA LYS A 496 30.80 -8.77 12.61
C LYS A 496 30.34 -8.90 14.06
N THR A 497 31.27 -9.21 14.97
CA THR A 497 30.96 -9.44 16.39
C THR A 497 31.56 -8.42 17.36
N ASP A 498 32.52 -7.59 16.92
CA ASP A 498 33.27 -6.64 17.75
C ASP A 498 33.06 -5.18 17.35
N TYR A 499 31.82 -4.69 17.50
CA TYR A 499 31.52 -3.28 17.27
C TYR A 499 32.06 -2.37 18.40
N ALA A 500 32.30 -1.10 18.07
CA ALA A 500 32.78 -0.12 19.03
C ALA A 500 31.74 0.17 20.12
N SER A 501 32.17 0.79 21.23
CA SER A 501 31.28 1.27 22.29
C SER A 501 30.28 0.23 22.82
N SER A 502 30.76 -1.01 23.01
CA SER A 502 29.96 -2.16 23.45
C SER A 502 28.80 -2.53 22.52
N GLY A 503 28.95 -2.30 21.21
CA GLY A 503 28.01 -2.80 20.20
C GLY A 503 28.16 -4.31 19.93
N SER A 504 27.16 -4.89 19.25
CA SER A 504 27.11 -6.33 18.95
C SER A 504 26.47 -6.60 17.58
N GLY A 505 26.57 -7.84 17.10
CA GLY A 505 25.82 -8.31 15.93
C GLY A 505 24.42 -8.85 16.24
N TYR A 506 23.93 -8.77 17.48
CA TYR A 506 22.74 -9.53 17.93
C TYR A 506 21.42 -9.16 17.26
N LEU A 507 21.36 -8.05 16.54
CA LEU A 507 20.15 -7.54 15.88
C LEU A 507 19.52 -8.57 14.95
N ASP A 508 20.34 -9.25 14.14
CA ASP A 508 19.89 -10.21 13.13
C ASP A 508 19.25 -11.47 13.76
N SER A 509 19.76 -11.86 14.92
CA SER A 509 19.36 -13.02 15.71
C SER A 509 18.03 -12.76 16.41
N VAL A 510 17.85 -11.54 16.92
CA VAL A 510 16.56 -11.07 17.45
C VAL A 510 15.50 -11.03 16.34
N ALA A 511 15.87 -10.56 15.14
CA ALA A 511 14.96 -10.51 13.99
C ALA A 511 14.50 -11.91 13.54
N LEU A 512 15.43 -12.87 13.47
CA LEU A 512 15.09 -14.27 13.16
C LEU A 512 14.12 -14.86 14.17
N TRP A 513 14.38 -14.64 15.48
CA TRP A 513 13.51 -15.13 16.53
C TRP A 513 12.10 -14.52 16.44
N ALA A 514 12.00 -13.21 16.21
CA ALA A 514 10.74 -12.51 16.10
C ALA A 514 9.91 -12.96 14.89
N HIS A 515 10.58 -13.35 13.79
CA HIS A 515 9.94 -13.80 12.56
C HIS A 515 9.50 -15.27 12.60
N THR A 516 10.19 -16.12 13.36
CA THR A 516 9.94 -17.58 13.40
C THR A 516 9.10 -18.05 14.59
N ASN A 517 8.88 -17.19 15.59
CA ASN A 517 8.15 -17.53 16.81
C ASN A 517 6.85 -16.72 16.94
N ASP A 518 5.88 -17.31 17.63
CA ASP A 518 4.63 -16.64 17.95
C ASP A 518 4.80 -15.70 19.16
N MET A 519 4.50 -14.42 18.99
CA MET A 519 4.59 -13.40 20.04
C MET A 519 3.34 -13.34 20.93
N ARG A 520 2.23 -13.99 20.54
CA ARG A 520 0.96 -14.03 21.27
C ARG A 520 0.42 -15.47 21.42
N PRO A 521 1.23 -16.42 21.89
CA PRO A 521 0.89 -17.84 21.85
C PRO A 521 -0.30 -18.19 22.77
N CYS A 522 -1.09 -19.17 22.34
CA CYS A 522 -2.20 -19.71 23.13
C CYS A 522 -1.88 -21.11 23.68
N SER A 523 -2.23 -21.36 24.94
CA SER A 523 -2.27 -22.70 25.54
C SER A 523 -3.74 -23.11 25.74
N GLY A 524 -4.31 -23.76 24.72
CA GLY A 524 -5.75 -24.02 24.67
C GLY A 524 -6.54 -22.73 24.49
N THR A 525 -7.31 -22.33 25.51
CA THR A 525 -8.08 -21.06 25.52
C THR A 525 -7.44 -19.98 26.40
N GLY A 526 -6.29 -20.27 27.02
CA GLY A 526 -5.55 -19.34 27.86
C GLY A 526 -4.19 -18.96 27.28
N ASP A 527 -3.47 -18.13 28.03
CA ASP A 527 -2.16 -17.61 27.66
C ASP A 527 -1.08 -18.70 27.56
N GLY A 528 -0.27 -18.63 26.51
CA GLY A 528 0.85 -19.53 26.23
C GLY A 528 2.20 -18.91 26.59
N THR A 529 3.27 -19.70 26.48
CA THR A 529 4.64 -19.24 26.75
C THR A 529 5.34 -18.85 25.46
N ILE A 530 5.89 -17.63 25.41
CA ILE A 530 6.72 -17.17 24.29
C ILE A 530 8.02 -17.97 24.29
N ALA A 531 8.31 -18.60 23.14
CA ALA A 531 9.49 -19.43 22.96
C ALA A 531 10.78 -18.63 23.21
N VAL A 532 11.80 -19.32 23.73
CA VAL A 532 13.10 -18.76 24.19
C VAL A 532 13.01 -17.87 25.44
N LEU A 533 12.01 -17.00 25.55
CA LEU A 533 11.88 -16.07 26.68
C LEU A 533 11.36 -16.72 27.96
N GLY A 534 10.53 -17.77 27.84
CA GLY A 534 9.92 -18.41 29.01
C GLY A 534 8.89 -17.53 29.73
N VAL A 535 8.46 -16.43 29.10
CA VAL A 535 7.45 -15.50 29.62
C VAL A 535 6.10 -15.84 29.02
N THR A 536 5.04 -15.81 29.83
CA THR A 536 3.67 -16.02 29.36
C THR A 536 3.19 -14.79 28.58
N GLY A 537 2.85 -14.96 27.30
CA GLY A 537 2.28 -13.93 26.43
C GLY A 537 0.76 -14.00 26.36
N HIS A 538 0.10 -12.89 26.06
CA HIS A 538 -1.36 -12.84 25.92
C HIS A 538 -1.83 -13.61 24.69
N CYS A 539 -2.74 -14.57 24.89
CA CYS A 539 -3.22 -15.41 23.81
C CYS A 539 -3.95 -14.61 22.72
N LEU A 540 -3.47 -14.76 21.48
CA LEU A 540 -4.19 -14.39 20.27
C LEU A 540 -4.15 -15.57 19.30
N PRO A 541 -5.29 -16.13 18.84
CA PRO A 541 -5.27 -17.32 17.99
C PRO A 541 -4.57 -17.09 16.65
N GLY A 542 -3.67 -18.00 16.29
CA GLY A 542 -2.83 -17.94 15.09
C GLY A 542 -1.45 -17.38 15.38
N MET A 543 -0.49 -17.63 14.48
CA MET A 543 0.89 -17.19 14.66
C MET A 543 1.00 -15.66 14.50
N GLN A 544 1.42 -14.97 15.56
CA GLN A 544 1.66 -13.53 15.55
C GLN A 544 3.16 -13.23 15.51
N ASN A 545 3.79 -13.54 14.38
CA ASN A 545 5.19 -13.22 14.16
C ASN A 545 5.35 -11.75 13.70
N VAL A 546 6.59 -11.27 13.74
CA VAL A 546 6.95 -9.92 13.33
C VAL A 546 7.93 -9.97 12.17
N THR A 547 7.60 -9.26 11.10
CA THR A 547 8.47 -9.11 9.94
C THR A 547 9.28 -7.81 10.06
N VAL A 548 10.61 -7.90 9.94
CA VAL A 548 11.53 -6.78 10.15
C VAL A 548 12.06 -6.25 8.82
N TYR A 549 11.82 -4.96 8.57
CA TYR A 549 12.41 -4.21 7.48
C TYR A 549 13.51 -3.29 8.03
N THR A 550 14.56 -3.09 7.24
CA THR A 550 15.66 -2.20 7.60
C THR A 550 15.88 -1.14 6.53
N PHE A 551 16.07 0.11 6.96
CA PHE A 551 16.38 1.25 6.12
C PHE A 551 17.70 1.87 6.58
N PHE A 552 18.73 1.70 5.78
CA PHE A 552 20.08 2.21 6.04
C PHE A 552 20.29 3.59 5.45
N ALA A 553 20.71 4.56 6.26
CA ALA A 553 21.08 5.89 5.81
C ALA A 553 22.20 6.52 6.65
N PHE A 554 23.11 7.27 6.03
CA PHE A 554 24.18 8.03 6.71
C PHE A 554 25.24 7.22 7.49
N GLY A 555 25.30 5.90 7.27
CA GLY A 555 26.14 4.98 8.04
C GLY A 555 27.38 4.47 7.33
N THR A 556 28.02 3.46 7.93
CA THR A 556 29.17 2.75 7.35
C THR A 556 28.79 1.37 6.79
N ILE A 557 29.69 0.80 6.00
CA ILE A 557 29.57 -0.52 5.39
C ILE A 557 29.32 -1.66 6.40
N ASN A 558 29.83 -1.56 7.64
CA ASN A 558 29.59 -2.56 8.67
C ASN A 558 28.13 -2.53 9.14
N GLY A 559 27.58 -1.33 9.35
CA GLY A 559 26.16 -1.16 9.68
C GLY A 559 25.24 -1.57 8.54
N ARG A 560 25.63 -1.28 7.29
CA ARG A 560 24.98 -1.77 6.07
C ARG A 560 24.88 -3.31 6.04
N GLY A 561 25.97 -4.01 6.35
CA GLY A 561 26.00 -5.47 6.40
C GLY A 561 25.05 -6.05 7.45
N LEU A 562 25.08 -5.52 8.68
CA LEU A 562 24.21 -5.96 9.77
C LEU A 562 22.72 -5.79 9.44
N LEU A 563 22.35 -4.63 8.89
CA LEU A 563 20.97 -4.36 8.52
C LEU A 563 20.49 -5.22 7.34
N ALA A 564 21.37 -5.53 6.38
CA ALA A 564 21.07 -6.46 5.29
C ALA A 564 20.85 -7.88 5.81
N GLN A 565 21.69 -8.36 6.72
CA GLN A 565 21.48 -9.65 7.39
C GLN A 565 20.18 -9.68 8.18
N THR A 566 19.89 -8.61 8.93
CA THR A 566 18.65 -8.46 9.69
C THR A 566 17.42 -8.55 8.79
N ALA A 567 17.43 -7.90 7.63
CA ALA A 567 16.33 -8.00 6.65
C ALA A 567 16.20 -9.41 6.06
N ARG A 568 17.33 -10.07 5.76
CA ARG A 568 17.34 -11.46 5.25
C ARG A 568 16.75 -12.44 6.26
N LEU A 569 17.15 -12.36 7.53
CA LEU A 569 16.72 -13.28 8.59
C LEU A 569 15.34 -12.90 9.16
N GLY A 570 14.97 -11.63 9.10
CA GLY A 570 13.75 -11.10 9.72
C GLY A 570 12.54 -10.97 8.80
N ALA A 571 12.66 -11.28 7.50
CA ALA A 571 11.57 -11.06 6.55
C ALA A 571 11.46 -12.05 5.39
N PHE A 572 12.11 -13.21 5.46
CA PHE A 572 12.00 -14.24 4.42
C PHE A 572 10.59 -14.86 4.37
N ASP A 573 10.16 -15.25 3.17
CA ASP A 573 8.92 -16.01 2.99
C ASP A 573 9.22 -17.51 3.04
N ASP A 574 9.00 -18.11 4.21
CA ASP A 574 9.19 -19.54 4.47
C ASP A 574 8.20 -20.40 3.66
N ALA A 575 8.58 -20.79 2.44
CA ALA A 575 7.71 -21.49 1.52
C ALA A 575 7.61 -22.99 1.85
N ASN A 576 8.63 -23.53 2.51
CA ASN A 576 8.73 -24.95 2.85
C ASN A 576 8.46 -25.23 4.35
N ALA A 577 8.13 -24.20 5.13
CA ALA A 577 7.82 -24.24 6.55
C ALA A 577 8.96 -24.79 7.43
N ASN A 578 10.22 -24.56 7.05
CA ASN A 578 11.38 -25.03 7.81
C ASN A 578 11.93 -24.00 8.81
N GLY A 579 11.43 -22.75 8.77
CA GLY A 579 11.87 -21.64 9.62
C GLY A 579 13.26 -21.09 9.30
N ILE A 580 13.75 -21.29 8.08
CA ILE A 580 15.11 -20.96 7.63
C ILE A 580 15.04 -20.14 6.34
N PRO A 581 15.88 -19.11 6.14
CA PRO A 581 15.92 -18.35 4.90
C PRO A 581 16.65 -19.10 3.78
N ASP A 582 15.93 -19.92 3.01
CA ASP A 582 16.47 -20.67 1.88
C ASP A 582 16.69 -19.81 0.62
N THR A 583 17.39 -20.38 -0.36
CA THR A 583 17.66 -19.69 -1.65
C THR A 583 16.34 -19.40 -2.38
N GLY A 584 16.07 -18.12 -2.64
CA GLY A 584 14.84 -17.66 -3.29
C GLY A 584 13.67 -17.37 -2.34
N GLU A 585 13.87 -17.43 -1.02
CA GLU A 585 12.86 -17.06 -0.02
C GLU A 585 12.99 -15.63 0.51
N TRP A 586 14.19 -15.05 0.41
CA TRP A 586 14.52 -13.74 0.95
C TRP A 586 14.82 -12.66 -0.11
N ASP A 587 14.95 -13.05 -1.38
CA ASP A 587 15.21 -12.16 -2.53
C ASP A 587 14.45 -12.70 -3.75
N LYS A 588 13.26 -12.14 -3.97
CA LYS A 588 12.33 -12.53 -5.05
C LYS A 588 12.02 -11.35 -5.97
N GLU A 589 12.18 -10.13 -5.49
CA GLU A 589 11.74 -8.91 -6.15
C GLU A 589 12.87 -7.89 -6.16
N ASN A 590 12.93 -7.08 -7.20
CA ASN A 590 13.84 -5.95 -7.19
C ASN A 590 13.32 -4.85 -6.26
N ASN A 591 14.08 -4.50 -5.22
CA ASN A 591 13.65 -3.61 -4.14
C ASN A 591 13.26 -2.21 -4.63
N TYR A 592 13.84 -1.74 -5.74
CA TYR A 592 13.59 -0.40 -6.27
C TYR A 592 12.39 -0.34 -7.23
N THR A 593 12.26 -1.32 -8.12
CA THR A 593 11.21 -1.33 -9.15
C THR A 593 9.97 -2.14 -8.73
N GLY A 594 10.09 -2.96 -7.70
CA GLY A 594 9.06 -3.91 -7.27
C GLY A 594 8.78 -5.02 -8.28
N ALA A 595 9.58 -5.16 -9.34
CA ALA A 595 9.42 -6.18 -10.36
C ALA A 595 9.92 -7.55 -9.86
N THR A 596 9.32 -8.63 -10.37
CA THR A 596 9.76 -10.01 -10.08
C THR A 596 11.17 -10.25 -10.64
N GLY A 597 12.06 -10.82 -9.82
CA GLY A 597 13.43 -11.18 -10.21
C GLY A 597 14.43 -10.79 -9.12
N ALA A 598 15.25 -11.76 -8.71
CA ALA A 598 16.25 -11.59 -7.67
C ALA A 598 17.36 -10.60 -8.07
N ASP A 599 17.68 -9.63 -7.21
CA ASP A 599 18.71 -8.62 -7.46
C ASP A 599 19.95 -8.74 -6.55
N GLY A 600 19.97 -9.76 -5.69
CA GLY A 600 21.04 -10.04 -4.73
C GLY A 600 20.91 -9.24 -3.43
N ILE A 601 19.84 -8.46 -3.25
CA ILE A 601 19.54 -7.67 -2.06
C ILE A 601 18.29 -8.27 -1.40
N PRO A 602 18.27 -8.44 -0.07
CA PRO A 602 17.07 -8.95 0.59
C PRO A 602 15.84 -8.04 0.38
N ASP A 603 14.67 -8.61 0.07
CA ASP A 603 13.44 -7.87 -0.29
C ASP A 603 12.99 -6.83 0.76
N ALA A 604 13.43 -7.00 2.02
CA ALA A 604 13.12 -6.14 3.16
C ALA A 604 14.23 -5.13 3.52
N TYR A 605 15.31 -5.08 2.74
CA TYR A 605 16.44 -4.16 2.91
C TYR A 605 16.33 -2.97 1.96
N PHE A 606 16.43 -1.76 2.49
CA PHE A 606 16.45 -0.54 1.70
C PHE A 606 17.60 0.34 2.18
N GLU A 607 18.21 1.07 1.25
CA GLU A 607 19.26 2.03 1.58
C GLU A 607 19.15 3.29 0.75
N SER A 608 19.60 4.39 1.36
CA SER A 608 19.75 5.69 0.71
C SER A 608 20.92 6.44 1.36
N SER A 609 21.83 6.93 0.53
CA SER A 609 22.95 7.78 0.93
C SER A 609 22.81 9.22 0.43
N ASP A 610 21.79 9.49 -0.40
CA ASP A 610 21.44 10.82 -0.88
C ASP A 610 20.14 11.27 -0.23
N VAL A 611 20.16 12.43 0.42
CA VAL A 611 18.96 12.98 1.04
C VAL A 611 17.82 13.21 0.03
N ASP A 612 18.14 13.43 -1.25
CA ASP A 612 17.13 13.64 -2.30
C ASP A 612 16.30 12.37 -2.59
N ASP A 613 16.85 11.17 -2.36
CA ASP A 613 16.16 9.92 -2.69
C ASP A 613 15.58 9.18 -1.47
N ILE A 614 15.87 9.62 -0.23
CA ILE A 614 15.30 9.03 0.99
C ILE A 614 13.77 8.94 0.92
N GLN A 615 13.10 10.01 0.46
CA GLN A 615 11.64 10.03 0.37
C GLN A 615 11.11 8.97 -0.60
N ASP A 616 11.73 8.84 -1.78
CA ASP A 616 11.32 7.88 -2.80
C ASP A 616 11.61 6.44 -2.37
N LYS A 617 12.78 6.21 -1.76
CA LYS A 617 13.17 4.90 -1.22
C LYS A 617 12.28 4.49 -0.05
N MET A 618 11.95 5.41 0.85
CA MET A 618 11.07 5.13 1.99
C MET A 618 9.62 4.87 1.53
N LEU A 619 9.16 5.58 0.49
CA LEU A 619 7.90 5.27 -0.17
C LEU A 619 7.91 3.87 -0.79
N ALA A 620 9.01 3.45 -1.44
CA ALA A 620 9.17 2.10 -1.96
C ALA A 620 9.16 1.04 -0.83
N THR A 621 9.85 1.29 0.29
CA THR A 621 9.85 0.41 1.47
C THR A 621 8.45 0.19 2.02
N LEU A 622 7.73 1.28 2.29
CA LEU A 622 6.38 1.20 2.84
C LEU A 622 5.38 0.62 1.83
N SER A 623 5.59 0.85 0.53
CA SER A 623 4.79 0.20 -0.53
C SER A 623 5.04 -1.31 -0.60
N SER A 624 6.29 -1.76 -0.41
CA SER A 624 6.63 -3.19 -0.30
C SER A 624 5.95 -3.83 0.90
N ILE A 625 5.96 -3.17 2.07
CA ILE A 625 5.24 -3.64 3.27
C ILE A 625 3.74 -3.77 3.00
N VAL A 626 3.13 -2.74 2.41
CA VAL A 626 1.70 -2.76 2.05
C VAL A 626 1.43 -3.91 1.07
N ARG A 627 2.27 -4.12 0.05
CA ARG A 627 2.15 -5.25 -0.90
C ARG A 627 2.21 -6.61 -0.20
N LYS A 628 3.16 -6.80 0.71
CA LYS A 628 3.34 -8.05 1.49
C LYS A 628 2.18 -8.32 2.46
N SER A 629 1.49 -7.26 2.87
CA SER A 629 0.23 -7.35 3.61
C SER A 629 -0.99 -7.55 2.72
N SER A 630 -0.94 -7.06 1.48
CA SER A 630 -2.07 -7.00 0.54
C SER A 630 -2.08 -8.13 -0.47
N SER A 631 -1.34 -9.23 -0.29
CA SER A 631 -1.38 -10.36 -1.23
C SER A 631 -2.72 -11.10 -1.16
N GLY A 632 -3.77 -10.44 -1.65
CA GLY A 632 -4.77 -10.92 -2.59
C GLY A 632 -5.00 -12.42 -2.57
N ALA A 633 -5.48 -12.93 -1.46
CA ALA A 633 -6.19 -14.19 -1.47
C ALA A 633 -7.44 -14.02 -2.34
N ALA A 634 -7.58 -14.82 -3.39
CA ALA A 634 -8.88 -14.97 -4.01
C ALA A 634 -9.83 -15.47 -2.92
N VAL A 635 -10.83 -14.65 -2.56
CA VAL A 635 -11.67 -14.92 -1.38
C VAL A 635 -12.55 -16.15 -1.61
N SER A 636 -12.89 -16.49 -2.87
CA SER A 636 -13.66 -17.70 -3.14
C SER A 636 -13.76 -18.09 -4.63
N VAL A 637 -13.89 -19.41 -4.86
CA VAL A 637 -14.45 -20.03 -6.07
C VAL A 637 -15.97 -20.15 -5.85
N LEU A 638 -16.73 -19.11 -6.19
CA LEU A 638 -18.16 -19.04 -5.83
C LEU A 638 -19.09 -19.65 -6.87
N ALA A 639 -18.65 -19.68 -8.12
CA ALA A 639 -19.56 -19.74 -9.25
C ALA A 639 -19.00 -20.69 -10.32
N THR A 640 -19.32 -21.98 -10.21
CA THR A 640 -18.97 -22.99 -11.21
C THR A 640 -20.22 -23.51 -11.91
N SER A 641 -20.17 -23.61 -13.24
CA SER A 641 -21.21 -24.27 -14.03
C SER A 641 -20.62 -25.39 -14.89
N SER A 642 -21.08 -26.61 -14.66
CA SER A 642 -20.69 -27.83 -15.37
C SER A 642 -21.62 -28.16 -16.54
N THR A 643 -22.42 -27.20 -17.00
CA THR A 643 -23.48 -27.46 -17.98
C THR A 643 -23.01 -27.39 -19.44
N GLY A 644 -21.72 -27.13 -19.69
CA GLY A 644 -21.08 -27.19 -21.01
C GLY A 644 -20.62 -28.60 -21.37
N GLU A 645 -20.60 -28.93 -22.67
CA GLU A 645 -19.94 -30.16 -23.14
C GLU A 645 -18.43 -29.93 -23.13
N GLY A 646 -17.69 -30.77 -22.39
CA GLY A 646 -16.22 -30.79 -22.34
C GLY A 646 -15.54 -29.76 -21.43
N ALA A 647 -16.23 -28.70 -20.99
CA ALA A 647 -15.61 -27.62 -20.20
C ALA A 647 -16.45 -27.16 -19.00
N LEU A 648 -15.74 -26.74 -17.95
CA LEU A 648 -16.25 -26.09 -16.75
C LEU A 648 -15.97 -24.59 -16.85
N TYR A 649 -16.97 -23.77 -16.55
CA TYR A 649 -16.80 -22.32 -16.50
C TYR A 649 -16.90 -21.85 -15.04
N GLN A 650 -15.93 -21.03 -14.65
CA GLN A 650 -15.74 -20.61 -13.28
C GLN A 650 -15.53 -19.11 -13.21
N ALA A 651 -16.20 -18.44 -12.27
CA ALA A 651 -15.94 -17.05 -11.95
C ALA A 651 -15.37 -16.89 -10.53
N TYR A 652 -14.49 -15.90 -10.36
CA TYR A 652 -13.87 -15.52 -9.10
C TYR A 652 -13.50 -14.03 -9.13
N PHE A 653 -13.12 -13.46 -7.99
CA PHE A 653 -12.76 -12.05 -7.89
C PHE A 653 -11.65 -11.79 -6.85
N TYR A 654 -10.97 -10.66 -7.00
CA TYR A 654 -10.09 -10.11 -5.96
C TYR A 654 -10.69 -8.80 -5.42
N PRO A 655 -10.81 -8.64 -4.08
CA PRO A 655 -11.31 -7.38 -3.49
C PRO A 655 -10.40 -6.19 -3.77
N SER A 656 -9.10 -6.43 -3.84
CA SER A 656 -8.03 -5.44 -3.99
C SER A 656 -6.85 -6.11 -4.69
N THR A 657 -6.22 -5.39 -5.60
CA THR A 657 -5.03 -5.81 -6.32
C THR A 657 -4.16 -4.58 -6.52
N LEU A 658 -3.00 -4.56 -5.87
CA LEU A 658 -2.05 -3.47 -6.01
C LEU A 658 -1.37 -3.57 -7.39
N GLU A 659 -1.54 -2.55 -8.23
CA GLU A 659 -0.84 -2.45 -9.50
C GLU A 659 0.52 -1.75 -9.32
N VAL A 660 1.59 -2.50 -9.59
CA VAL A 660 2.98 -2.02 -9.42
C VAL A 660 3.29 -0.82 -10.33
N ALA A 661 2.78 -0.80 -11.57
CA ALA A 661 3.08 0.28 -12.50
C ALA A 661 2.43 1.62 -12.14
N THR A 662 1.36 1.61 -11.34
CA THR A 662 0.60 2.83 -11.00
C THR A 662 0.62 3.16 -9.50
N ASN A 663 1.07 2.24 -8.64
CA ASN A 663 0.96 2.31 -7.19
C ASN A 663 -0.48 2.60 -6.70
N LYS A 664 -1.46 2.20 -7.51
CA LYS A 664 -2.89 2.30 -7.20
C LYS A 664 -3.43 0.91 -6.90
N ASP A 665 -4.31 0.87 -5.92
CA ASP A 665 -5.08 -0.34 -5.64
C ASP A 665 -6.27 -0.40 -6.60
N VAL A 666 -6.33 -1.48 -7.38
CA VAL A 666 -7.46 -1.78 -8.25
C VAL A 666 -8.39 -2.71 -7.48
N THR A 667 -9.47 -2.14 -6.96
CA THR A 667 -10.43 -2.88 -6.16
C THR A 667 -11.50 -3.58 -7.01
N TRP A 668 -12.05 -4.69 -6.52
CA TRP A 668 -13.20 -5.41 -7.08
C TRP A 668 -13.03 -5.86 -8.54
N THR A 669 -11.95 -6.60 -8.80
CA THR A 669 -11.64 -7.15 -10.14
C THR A 669 -12.27 -8.53 -10.29
N GLY A 670 -13.07 -8.71 -11.33
CA GLY A 670 -13.66 -10.02 -11.65
C GLY A 670 -12.93 -10.76 -12.74
N TYR A 671 -12.98 -12.09 -12.64
CA TYR A 671 -12.36 -13.04 -13.54
C TYR A 671 -13.38 -14.11 -13.91
N THR A 672 -13.37 -14.52 -15.16
CA THR A 672 -14.18 -15.67 -15.62
C THR A 672 -13.32 -16.51 -16.54
N GLN A 673 -13.15 -17.77 -16.16
CA GLN A 673 -12.25 -18.69 -16.84
C GLN A 673 -12.94 -19.98 -17.25
N SER A 674 -12.35 -20.65 -18.24
CA SER A 674 -12.79 -21.95 -18.73
C SER A 674 -11.72 -23.01 -18.49
N LEU A 675 -12.11 -24.11 -17.86
CA LEU A 675 -11.28 -25.28 -17.59
C LEU A 675 -11.84 -26.49 -18.32
N TRP A 676 -10.98 -27.47 -18.57
CA TRP A 676 -11.40 -28.76 -19.12
C TRP A 676 -12.09 -29.60 -18.05
N VAL A 677 -13.09 -30.39 -18.47
CA VAL A 677 -13.64 -31.49 -17.68
C VAL A 677 -13.38 -32.77 -18.44
N ASP A 678 -12.57 -33.65 -17.85
CA ASP A 678 -12.26 -34.93 -18.47
C ASP A 678 -13.42 -35.93 -18.34
N THR A 679 -13.30 -37.07 -19.03
CA THR A 679 -14.33 -38.13 -19.00
C THR A 679 -14.52 -38.77 -17.63
N PHE A 680 -13.56 -38.58 -16.72
CA PHE A 680 -13.56 -39.11 -15.36
C PHE A 680 -14.09 -38.09 -14.35
N GLY A 681 -14.39 -36.86 -14.78
CA GLY A 681 -14.91 -35.78 -13.96
C GLY A 681 -13.84 -34.94 -13.26
N ASN A 682 -12.56 -35.09 -13.62
CA ASN A 682 -11.51 -34.22 -13.11
C ASN A 682 -11.48 -32.89 -13.88
N MET A 683 -11.12 -31.81 -13.17
CA MET A 683 -10.84 -30.50 -13.77
C MET A 683 -9.41 -30.48 -14.29
N ARG A 684 -9.18 -29.96 -15.49
CA ARG A 684 -7.85 -29.81 -16.08
C ARG A 684 -7.60 -28.40 -16.62
N GLU A 685 -6.36 -27.95 -16.54
CA GLU A 685 -5.91 -26.70 -17.19
C GLU A 685 -5.51 -26.95 -18.65
N ASP A 686 -5.27 -25.90 -19.42
CA ASP A 686 -4.74 -25.94 -20.80
C ASP A 686 -3.26 -25.53 -20.73
N THR A 687 -2.38 -26.50 -20.46
CA THR A 687 -0.99 -26.22 -20.04
C THR A 687 -0.18 -25.56 -21.16
N ASN A 688 -0.45 -25.97 -22.40
CA ASN A 688 0.24 -25.53 -23.61
C ASN A 688 -0.51 -24.39 -24.35
N GLY A 689 -1.75 -24.09 -23.97
CA GLY A 689 -2.55 -22.99 -24.50
C GLY A 689 -3.06 -23.24 -25.92
N ASP A 690 -3.21 -24.50 -26.33
CA ASP A 690 -3.61 -24.85 -27.70
C ASP A 690 -5.13 -25.04 -27.86
N GLY A 691 -5.90 -25.02 -26.75
CA GLY A 691 -7.34 -25.19 -26.75
C GLY A 691 -7.80 -26.61 -27.10
N LYS A 692 -6.92 -27.60 -26.91
CA LYS A 692 -7.21 -29.03 -27.04
C LYS A 692 -6.93 -29.73 -25.72
N GLN A 693 -7.58 -30.86 -25.49
CA GLN A 693 -7.44 -31.62 -24.24
C GLN A 693 -6.54 -32.84 -24.47
N ASP A 694 -5.30 -32.77 -23.97
CA ASP A 694 -4.34 -33.88 -23.92
C ASP A 694 -4.03 -34.24 -22.46
N TYR A 695 -4.45 -35.44 -22.02
CA TYR A 695 -4.28 -35.86 -20.63
C TYR A 695 -2.82 -35.89 -20.16
N LYS A 696 -1.85 -36.06 -21.06
CA LYS A 696 -0.42 -36.13 -20.72
C LYS A 696 0.22 -34.76 -20.54
N ILE A 697 -0.37 -33.72 -21.11
CA ILE A 697 0.14 -32.35 -21.07
C ILE A 697 -0.69 -31.49 -20.10
N ASP A 698 -2.01 -31.67 -20.12
CA ASP A 698 -2.98 -30.88 -19.36
C ASP A 698 -3.14 -31.40 -17.94
N LEU A 699 -2.65 -30.61 -16.99
CA LEU A 699 -2.55 -30.99 -15.59
C LEU A 699 -3.93 -31.04 -14.93
N ILE A 700 -4.13 -32.03 -14.06
CA ILE A 700 -5.31 -32.14 -13.20
C ILE A 700 -5.22 -31.09 -12.10
N ILE A 701 -6.31 -30.36 -11.88
CA ILE A 701 -6.39 -29.27 -10.93
C ILE A 701 -7.31 -29.63 -9.76
N LYS A 702 -6.81 -29.42 -8.54
CA LYS A 702 -7.63 -29.45 -7.32
C LYS A 702 -7.51 -28.13 -6.58
N THR A 703 -8.65 -27.55 -6.23
CA THR A 703 -8.72 -26.34 -5.40
C THR A 703 -8.95 -26.75 -3.95
N ARG A 704 -8.29 -26.07 -3.01
CA ARG A 704 -8.48 -26.25 -1.57
C ARG A 704 -8.54 -24.91 -0.87
N LEU A 705 -9.40 -24.80 0.13
CA LEU A 705 -9.41 -23.67 1.05
C LEU A 705 -8.47 -23.98 2.20
N ASP A 706 -7.50 -23.12 2.47
CA ASP A 706 -6.71 -23.19 3.68
C ASP A 706 -7.47 -22.56 4.86
N PRO A 707 -7.85 -23.33 5.89
CA PRO A 707 -8.61 -22.80 7.02
C PRO A 707 -7.82 -21.81 7.89
N ALA A 708 -6.49 -21.77 7.81
CA ALA A 708 -5.68 -20.86 8.62
C ALA A 708 -5.60 -19.46 7.99
N THR A 709 -5.43 -19.42 6.68
CA THR A 709 -5.22 -18.17 5.91
C THR A 709 -6.49 -17.69 5.19
N SER A 710 -7.55 -18.53 5.13
CA SER A 710 -8.77 -18.29 4.34
C SER A 710 -8.50 -18.04 2.84
N ILE A 711 -7.39 -18.56 2.33
CA ILE A 711 -6.98 -18.44 0.92
C ILE A 711 -7.35 -19.72 0.17
N VAL A 712 -7.86 -19.58 -1.06
CA VAL A 712 -8.02 -20.71 -1.98
C VAL A 712 -6.71 -20.97 -2.71
N TYR A 713 -6.09 -22.12 -2.44
CA TYR A 713 -4.93 -22.61 -3.15
C TYR A 713 -5.31 -23.60 -4.25
N VAL A 714 -4.42 -23.71 -5.21
CA VAL A 714 -4.48 -24.63 -6.34
C VAL A 714 -3.32 -25.60 -6.25
N ASP A 715 -3.63 -26.89 -6.29
CA ASP A 715 -2.65 -27.97 -6.38
C ASP A 715 -2.79 -28.63 -7.76
N LYS A 716 -1.67 -28.76 -8.49
CA LYS A 716 -1.61 -29.30 -9.85
C LYS A 716 -0.98 -30.68 -9.87
N TYR A 717 -1.55 -31.59 -10.66
CA TYR A 717 -1.14 -32.99 -10.75
C TYR A 717 -0.89 -33.43 -12.19
N LYS A 718 0.13 -34.27 -12.39
CA LYS A 718 0.44 -34.90 -13.69
C LYS A 718 -0.31 -36.21 -13.88
N ASP A 719 -0.54 -36.57 -15.14
CA ASP A 719 -1.10 -37.85 -15.59
C ASP A 719 -0.26 -38.30 -16.79
N ALA A 720 0.97 -38.75 -16.51
CA ALA A 720 1.96 -39.03 -17.56
C ALA A 720 1.60 -40.26 -18.40
N ASP A 721 0.83 -41.19 -17.86
CA ASP A 721 0.38 -42.40 -18.57
C ASP A 721 -0.94 -42.18 -19.34
N GLY A 722 -1.66 -41.09 -19.07
CA GLY A 722 -2.90 -40.70 -19.74
C GLY A 722 -4.09 -41.53 -19.31
N ASN A 723 -4.05 -42.13 -18.12
CA ASN A 723 -5.09 -43.05 -17.64
C ASN A 723 -6.29 -42.32 -17.00
N GLY A 724 -6.23 -40.99 -16.84
CA GLY A 724 -7.28 -40.17 -16.23
C GLY A 724 -7.18 -40.04 -14.70
N ILE A 725 -6.10 -40.52 -14.10
CA ILE A 725 -5.81 -40.49 -12.67
C ILE A 725 -4.47 -39.77 -12.51
N ALA A 726 -4.33 -38.97 -11.45
CA ALA A 726 -3.05 -38.36 -11.13
C ALA A 726 -1.99 -39.42 -10.83
N ASP A 727 -0.75 -39.16 -11.24
CA ASP A 727 0.40 -40.01 -10.96
C ASP A 727 0.66 -40.08 -9.45
N ASP A 728 0.76 -41.30 -8.91
CA ASP A 728 1.24 -41.54 -7.55
C ASP A 728 2.77 -41.43 -7.53
N THR A 729 3.28 -40.28 -7.12
CA THR A 729 4.71 -39.99 -7.17
C THR A 729 5.51 -40.71 -6.08
N ASN A 730 4.85 -41.06 -4.98
CA ASN A 730 5.47 -41.66 -3.82
C ASN A 730 5.25 -43.19 -3.74
N SER A 731 4.39 -43.74 -4.61
CA SER A 731 4.04 -45.16 -4.73
C SER A 731 3.39 -45.77 -3.48
N ASP A 732 2.68 -44.98 -2.68
CA ASP A 732 1.95 -45.44 -1.48
C ASP A 732 0.54 -45.97 -1.79
N GLY A 733 0.08 -45.84 -3.04
CA GLY A 733 -1.22 -46.26 -3.53
C GLY A 733 -2.36 -45.28 -3.25
N VAL A 734 -2.07 -44.06 -2.78
CA VAL A 734 -3.04 -43.04 -2.41
C VAL A 734 -2.64 -41.68 -2.99
N ILE A 735 -3.47 -41.12 -3.87
CA ILE A 735 -3.24 -39.76 -4.39
C ILE A 735 -3.57 -38.72 -3.31
N THR A 736 -2.53 -38.11 -2.74
CA THR A 736 -2.64 -37.08 -1.71
C THR A 736 -2.07 -35.74 -2.18
N GLN A 737 -1.92 -34.76 -1.26
CA GLN A 737 -1.20 -33.53 -1.55
C GLN A 737 0.30 -33.76 -1.77
N ALA A 738 0.87 -34.84 -1.22
CA ALA A 738 2.29 -35.15 -1.41
C ALA A 738 2.64 -35.49 -2.87
N ASP A 739 1.65 -35.88 -3.66
CA ASP A 739 1.80 -36.25 -5.08
C ASP A 739 1.59 -35.10 -6.06
N CYS A 740 1.37 -33.91 -5.53
CA CYS A 740 1.15 -32.75 -6.35
C CYS A 740 2.48 -32.25 -6.94
N TYR A 741 2.44 -31.91 -8.22
CA TYR A 741 3.58 -31.44 -8.99
C TYR A 741 3.91 -29.97 -8.67
N GLU A 742 2.87 -29.13 -8.58
CA GLU A 742 2.98 -27.73 -8.19
C GLU A 742 1.87 -27.41 -7.17
N CYS A 743 2.25 -27.24 -5.91
CA CYS A 743 1.29 -27.14 -4.80
C CYS A 743 1.25 -25.74 -4.22
N GLY A 744 0.13 -25.39 -3.60
CA GLY A 744 -0.04 -24.10 -2.94
C GLY A 744 0.03 -22.91 -3.91
N LYS A 745 -0.33 -23.12 -5.18
CA LYS A 745 -0.37 -22.05 -6.17
C LYS A 745 -1.59 -21.16 -5.98
N LEU A 746 -1.52 -19.92 -6.43
CA LEU A 746 -2.66 -19.01 -6.39
C LEU A 746 -3.63 -19.34 -7.53
N LEU A 747 -4.87 -18.89 -7.40
CA LEU A 747 -5.89 -19.06 -8.46
C LEU A 747 -5.47 -18.43 -9.80
N SER A 748 -4.68 -17.35 -9.75
CA SER A 748 -4.10 -16.68 -10.90
C SER A 748 -3.05 -17.51 -11.66
N ASP A 749 -2.47 -18.54 -11.04
CA ASP A 749 -1.44 -19.40 -11.66
C ASP A 749 -2.06 -20.50 -12.54
N MET A 750 -3.39 -20.64 -12.52
CA MET A 750 -4.10 -21.56 -13.40
C MET A 750 -4.00 -21.11 -14.85
N LYS A 751 -3.83 -22.06 -15.76
CA LYS A 751 -3.82 -21.80 -17.21
C LYS A 751 -5.15 -22.23 -17.84
N PRO A 752 -6.19 -21.39 -17.83
CA PRO A 752 -7.46 -21.78 -18.45
C PRO A 752 -7.35 -21.79 -19.98
N ILE A 753 -8.30 -22.48 -20.63
CA ILE A 753 -8.49 -22.45 -22.10
C ILE A 753 -8.63 -21.00 -22.58
N TRP A 754 -9.36 -20.20 -21.80
CA TRP A 754 -9.48 -18.77 -21.96
C TRP A 754 -9.87 -18.11 -20.63
N GLU A 755 -9.50 -16.84 -20.49
CA GLU A 755 -9.90 -15.98 -19.36
C GLU A 755 -10.50 -14.68 -19.93
N ALA A 756 -11.76 -14.43 -19.59
CA ALA A 756 -12.56 -13.37 -20.18
C ALA A 756 -12.12 -11.96 -19.75
N GLY A 757 -11.69 -11.77 -18.50
CA GLY A 757 -11.24 -10.47 -17.99
C GLY A 757 -10.02 -9.94 -18.76
N LYS A 758 -9.05 -10.81 -19.02
CA LYS A 758 -7.85 -10.57 -19.84
C LYS A 758 -8.21 -10.27 -21.28
N GLN A 759 -9.06 -11.08 -21.92
CA GLN A 759 -9.51 -10.81 -23.29
C GLN A 759 -10.26 -9.49 -23.38
N LEU A 760 -11.07 -9.17 -22.37
CA LEU A 760 -11.82 -7.93 -22.30
C LEU A 760 -10.91 -6.71 -22.07
N ALA A 761 -9.89 -6.83 -21.21
CA ALA A 761 -8.89 -5.79 -21.00
C ALA A 761 -8.13 -5.47 -22.31
N LEU A 762 -7.80 -6.49 -23.11
CA LEU A 762 -7.14 -6.34 -24.41
C LEU A 762 -8.06 -5.81 -25.53
N LYS A 763 -9.38 -5.97 -25.41
CA LYS A 763 -10.35 -5.51 -26.42
C LYS A 763 -10.48 -3.98 -26.42
N ASP A 764 -10.31 -3.34 -27.58
CA ASP A 764 -10.40 -1.89 -27.67
C ASP A 764 -11.81 -1.39 -27.33
N ALA A 765 -11.90 -0.32 -26.54
CA ALA A 765 -13.16 0.27 -26.09
C ALA A 765 -14.05 0.70 -27.27
N ASP A 766 -13.50 1.14 -28.40
CA ASP A 766 -14.29 1.56 -29.57
C ASP A 766 -14.95 0.39 -30.29
N THR A 767 -14.36 -0.80 -30.20
CA THR A 767 -14.87 -2.03 -30.84
C THR A 767 -15.88 -2.80 -29.97
N ARG A 768 -16.11 -2.36 -28.72
CA ARG A 768 -17.07 -3.01 -27.81
C ARG A 768 -18.51 -2.67 -28.16
N THR A 769 -19.31 -3.71 -28.31
CA THR A 769 -20.76 -3.62 -28.52
C THR A 769 -21.47 -3.70 -27.17
N ILE A 770 -21.86 -2.54 -26.62
CA ILE A 770 -22.62 -2.46 -25.37
C ILE A 770 -23.99 -1.88 -25.69
N LEU A 771 -25.02 -2.60 -25.28
CA LEU A 771 -26.42 -2.28 -25.53
C LEU A 771 -27.09 -1.85 -24.22
N THR A 772 -28.01 -0.91 -24.32
CA THR A 772 -28.93 -0.56 -23.24
C THR A 772 -30.25 -0.14 -23.87
N TRP A 773 -31.22 0.21 -23.04
CA TRP A 773 -32.46 0.80 -23.50
C TRP A 773 -32.85 1.94 -22.57
N VAL A 774 -33.58 2.90 -23.11
CA VAL A 774 -34.12 4.03 -22.35
C VAL A 774 -35.57 4.21 -22.73
N ASP A 775 -36.44 4.27 -21.72
CA ASP A 775 -37.86 4.55 -21.89
C ASP A 775 -38.05 6.02 -22.29
N LEU A 776 -38.26 6.28 -23.58
CA LEU A 776 -38.34 7.63 -24.15
C LEU A 776 -39.76 8.18 -24.12
N ASP A 777 -40.76 7.32 -24.26
CA ASP A 777 -42.17 7.69 -24.25
C ASP A 777 -42.89 7.38 -22.92
N ASN A 778 -42.17 6.76 -21.99
CA ASN A 778 -42.57 6.47 -20.61
C ASN A 778 -43.76 5.50 -20.54
N ASP A 779 -43.82 4.53 -21.46
CA ASP A 779 -44.87 3.52 -21.54
C ASP A 779 -44.49 2.18 -20.86
N LYS A 780 -43.22 2.02 -20.45
CA LYS A 780 -42.63 0.83 -19.80
C LYS A 780 -42.57 -0.42 -20.69
N VAL A 781 -42.67 -0.26 -21.99
CA VAL A 781 -42.48 -1.29 -22.99
C VAL A 781 -41.20 -0.96 -23.74
N VAL A 782 -40.41 -1.97 -24.12
CA VAL A 782 -39.19 -1.72 -24.90
C VAL A 782 -39.54 -1.75 -26.38
N ASP A 783 -39.54 -0.58 -27.01
CA ASP A 783 -39.76 -0.45 -28.44
C ASP A 783 -38.45 -0.50 -29.24
N ALA A 784 -38.56 -0.83 -30.54
CA ALA A 784 -37.40 -0.93 -31.43
C ALA A 784 -36.60 0.39 -31.57
N ALA A 785 -37.19 1.54 -31.22
CA ALA A 785 -36.54 2.85 -31.22
C ALA A 785 -35.85 3.21 -29.89
N GLU A 786 -36.08 2.43 -28.83
CA GLU A 786 -35.62 2.71 -27.46
C GLU A 786 -34.39 1.90 -27.07
N GLN A 787 -34.13 0.81 -27.80
CA GLN A 787 -32.86 0.11 -27.74
C GLN A 787 -31.76 1.00 -28.35
N ILE A 788 -30.78 1.38 -27.54
CA ILE A 788 -29.70 2.26 -27.96
C ILE A 788 -28.32 1.69 -27.61
N ALA A 789 -27.31 2.04 -28.40
CA ALA A 789 -25.93 1.70 -28.11
C ALA A 789 -25.39 2.59 -26.97
N PHE A 790 -24.67 1.99 -26.01
CA PHE A 790 -24.04 2.72 -24.92
C PHE A 790 -22.70 3.31 -25.39
N THR A 791 -22.78 4.44 -26.11
CA THR A 791 -21.64 5.15 -26.70
C THR A 791 -21.77 6.65 -26.47
N THR A 792 -20.65 7.39 -26.61
CA THR A 792 -20.63 8.85 -26.48
C THR A 792 -21.48 9.56 -27.54
N ALA A 793 -21.78 8.91 -28.66
CA ALA A 793 -22.71 9.41 -29.67
C ALA A 793 -24.15 9.58 -29.13
N ASN A 794 -24.55 8.77 -28.13
CA ASN A 794 -25.85 8.83 -27.48
C ASN A 794 -25.80 9.54 -26.12
N SER A 795 -24.70 10.24 -25.79
CA SER A 795 -24.49 10.89 -24.49
C SER A 795 -25.59 11.88 -24.11
N ALA A 796 -26.14 12.64 -25.07
CA ALA A 796 -27.22 13.60 -24.83
C ALA A 796 -28.50 12.90 -24.32
N THR A 797 -28.81 11.74 -24.89
CA THR A 797 -29.97 10.93 -24.49
C THR A 797 -29.72 10.20 -23.17
N LEU A 798 -28.50 9.71 -22.95
CA LEU A 798 -28.12 8.94 -21.75
C LEU A 798 -27.89 9.81 -20.50
N SER A 799 -27.52 11.08 -20.67
CA SER A 799 -27.14 11.99 -19.57
C SER A 799 -28.15 12.05 -18.41
N PRO A 800 -29.47 12.18 -18.64
CA PRO A 800 -30.45 12.20 -17.55
C PRO A 800 -30.52 10.88 -16.77
N TYR A 801 -30.34 9.76 -17.45
CA TYR A 801 -30.43 8.42 -16.86
C TYR A 801 -29.16 8.04 -16.09
N LEU A 802 -28.00 8.58 -16.49
CA LEU A 802 -26.71 8.38 -15.79
C LEU A 802 -26.52 9.25 -14.55
N ARG A 803 -27.45 10.17 -14.26
CA ARG A 803 -27.27 11.24 -13.26
C ARG A 803 -25.97 12.03 -13.48
N ALA A 804 -25.63 12.23 -14.76
CA ALA A 804 -24.45 12.97 -15.16
C ALA A 804 -24.56 14.45 -14.77
N GLU A 805 -23.44 15.06 -14.44
CA GLU A 805 -23.36 16.47 -14.09
C GLU A 805 -22.91 17.32 -15.27
N ALA A 806 -23.27 18.60 -15.25
CA ALA A 806 -22.76 19.56 -16.22
C ALA A 806 -21.32 19.98 -15.88
N THR A 807 -20.54 20.37 -16.88
CA THR A 807 -19.20 20.97 -16.71
C THR A 807 -19.29 22.20 -15.79
N PRO A 808 -18.37 22.40 -14.82
CA PRO A 808 -17.05 21.79 -14.66
C PRO A 808 -16.97 20.60 -13.67
N SER A 809 -17.95 19.70 -13.64
CA SER A 809 -17.86 18.45 -12.88
C SER A 809 -16.98 17.39 -13.59
N PRO A 810 -16.24 16.54 -12.84
CA PRO A 810 -15.56 15.36 -13.42
C PRO A 810 -16.56 14.27 -13.86
N TYR A 811 -17.79 14.24 -13.32
CA TYR A 811 -18.79 13.20 -13.59
C TYR A 811 -19.71 13.54 -14.78
N THR A 812 -19.12 13.90 -15.91
CA THR A 812 -19.88 14.18 -17.14
C THR A 812 -20.38 12.90 -17.81
N ALA A 813 -21.40 13.01 -18.67
CA ALA A 813 -21.96 11.85 -19.38
C ALA A 813 -20.89 11.13 -20.22
N ASN A 814 -20.03 11.88 -20.92
CA ASN A 814 -18.94 11.31 -21.71
C ASN A 814 -17.91 10.60 -20.82
N ALA A 815 -17.52 11.21 -19.70
CA ALA A 815 -16.57 10.61 -18.78
C ALA A 815 -17.10 9.29 -18.19
N ILE A 816 -18.37 9.24 -17.78
CA ILE A 816 -19.01 8.02 -17.28
C ILE A 816 -19.10 6.95 -18.38
N ILE A 817 -19.50 7.32 -19.59
CA ILE A 817 -19.60 6.38 -20.71
C ILE A 817 -18.22 5.81 -21.07
N ASN A 818 -17.21 6.66 -21.23
CA ASN A 818 -15.84 6.26 -21.54
C ASN A 818 -15.23 5.41 -20.44
N PHE A 819 -15.52 5.75 -19.18
CA PHE A 819 -15.16 4.93 -18.02
C PHE A 819 -15.74 3.54 -18.16
N ILE A 820 -17.06 3.37 -18.28
CA ILE A 820 -17.71 2.04 -18.31
C ILE A 820 -17.28 1.22 -19.53
N ARG A 821 -17.15 1.85 -20.71
CA ARG A 821 -16.62 1.20 -21.92
C ARG A 821 -15.17 0.72 -21.73
N GLY A 822 -14.43 1.34 -20.82
CA GLY A 822 -13.05 1.01 -20.51
C GLY A 822 -12.09 1.60 -21.52
N CYS A 823 -12.33 2.84 -21.95
CA CYS A 823 -11.33 3.58 -22.71
C CYS A 823 -10.06 3.71 -21.88
N GLU A 824 -8.90 3.90 -22.49
CA GLU A 824 -7.66 4.17 -21.75
C GLU A 824 -7.60 5.66 -21.37
N PRO A 825 -7.15 6.04 -20.16
CA PRO A 825 -7.04 7.44 -19.73
C PRO A 825 -6.17 8.32 -20.65
N ALA A 826 -5.18 7.72 -21.32
CA ALA A 826 -4.33 8.39 -22.29
C ALA A 826 -5.09 8.76 -23.60
N THR A 827 -6.13 8.01 -23.94
CA THR A 827 -6.95 8.22 -25.15
C THR A 827 -8.17 9.07 -24.84
N CYS A 828 -8.85 8.78 -23.73
CA CYS A 828 -10.03 9.52 -23.26
C CYS A 828 -9.67 10.31 -22.01
N THR A 829 -9.29 11.58 -22.18
CA THR A 829 -8.81 12.44 -21.10
C THR A 829 -9.93 12.89 -20.14
N ASP A 830 -11.18 12.82 -20.57
CA ASP A 830 -12.36 13.19 -19.79
C ASP A 830 -12.60 12.25 -18.59
N GLN A 831 -12.21 10.98 -18.71
CA GLN A 831 -12.26 10.02 -17.60
C GLN A 831 -10.97 9.95 -16.77
N ALA A 832 -9.89 10.67 -17.14
CA ALA A 832 -8.59 10.53 -16.47
C ALA A 832 -8.59 10.99 -15.00
N SER A 833 -9.62 11.74 -14.58
CA SER A 833 -9.83 12.17 -13.19
C SER A 833 -10.72 11.23 -12.37
N LEU A 834 -11.25 10.17 -12.98
CA LEU A 834 -12.08 9.15 -12.34
C LEU A 834 -11.19 8.06 -11.69
N ARG A 835 -11.82 7.08 -11.03
CA ARG A 835 -11.15 5.94 -10.41
C ARG A 835 -10.18 5.23 -11.40
N ASP A 836 -8.98 4.89 -10.95
CA ASP A 836 -8.06 4.09 -11.77
C ASP A 836 -8.40 2.60 -11.62
N ARG A 837 -8.42 1.88 -12.75
CA ARG A 837 -8.67 0.43 -12.79
C ARG A 837 -7.73 -0.31 -13.72
N ARG A 838 -6.54 0.25 -13.96
CA ARG A 838 -5.55 -0.33 -14.86
C ARG A 838 -4.72 -1.41 -14.16
N LEU A 839 -4.59 -2.56 -14.81
CA LEU A 839 -3.76 -3.69 -14.40
C LEU A 839 -2.78 -4.05 -15.50
N THR A 840 -1.64 -4.59 -15.12
CA THR A 840 -0.66 -5.14 -16.05
C THR A 840 -1.14 -6.48 -16.61
N VAL A 841 -1.35 -6.54 -17.93
CA VAL A 841 -1.86 -7.71 -18.66
C VAL A 841 -0.82 -8.17 -19.70
N ALA A 842 -0.65 -9.50 -19.85
CA ALA A 842 0.13 -10.15 -20.90
C ALA A 842 1.57 -9.59 -21.10
N SER A 843 2.47 -9.89 -20.17
CA SER A 843 3.90 -9.57 -20.30
C SER A 843 4.18 -8.06 -20.31
N SER A 844 3.78 -7.35 -19.25
CA SER A 844 4.08 -5.92 -18.92
C SER A 844 3.24 -4.81 -19.58
N THR A 845 2.09 -5.10 -20.20
CA THR A 845 1.25 -4.03 -20.79
C THR A 845 0.16 -3.56 -19.83
N LEU A 846 0.23 -2.31 -19.38
CA LEU A 846 -0.80 -1.69 -18.55
C LEU A 846 -2.09 -1.45 -19.35
N LYS A 847 -3.21 -2.04 -18.91
CA LYS A 847 -4.53 -1.95 -19.57
C LYS A 847 -5.65 -1.74 -18.56
N THR A 848 -6.69 -1.01 -18.96
CA THR A 848 -7.88 -0.81 -18.13
C THR A 848 -8.62 -2.14 -17.95
N TRP A 849 -8.74 -2.62 -16.70
CA TRP A 849 -9.52 -3.80 -16.34
C TRP A 849 -11.02 -3.47 -16.38
N LYS A 850 -11.76 -4.22 -17.20
CA LYS A 850 -13.13 -3.86 -17.57
C LYS A 850 -14.20 -4.70 -16.88
N LEU A 851 -13.86 -5.92 -16.48
CA LEU A 851 -14.79 -6.88 -15.87
C LEU A 851 -14.86 -6.64 -14.36
N GLY A 852 -16.05 -6.27 -13.88
CA GLY A 852 -16.35 -6.18 -12.46
C GLY A 852 -16.38 -7.56 -11.79
N ASP A 853 -16.32 -7.57 -10.46
CA ASP A 853 -16.41 -8.78 -9.66
C ASP A 853 -17.72 -9.56 -9.92
N VAL A 854 -17.63 -10.88 -9.78
CA VAL A 854 -18.74 -11.82 -9.98
C VAL A 854 -18.87 -12.64 -8.69
N ILE A 855 -19.89 -12.33 -7.88
CA ILE A 855 -20.04 -12.90 -6.54
C ILE A 855 -21.11 -13.98 -6.53
N ASN A 856 -22.37 -13.62 -6.82
CA ASN A 856 -23.51 -14.55 -6.75
C ASN A 856 -24.08 -14.90 -8.14
N ALA A 857 -23.39 -14.55 -9.22
CA ALA A 857 -23.81 -14.80 -10.60
C ALA A 857 -22.96 -15.89 -11.29
N PRO A 858 -23.21 -17.19 -11.05
CA PRO A 858 -22.50 -18.24 -11.77
C PRO A 858 -22.66 -18.11 -13.29
N PRO A 859 -21.58 -18.31 -14.07
CA PRO A 859 -21.65 -18.24 -15.52
C PRO A 859 -22.72 -19.18 -16.08
N THR A 860 -23.61 -18.67 -16.92
CA THR A 860 -24.70 -19.45 -17.52
C THR A 860 -24.39 -19.73 -18.98
N ILE A 861 -24.41 -20.99 -19.40
CA ILE A 861 -24.01 -21.39 -20.76
C ILE A 861 -25.23 -21.67 -21.63
N VAL A 862 -25.22 -21.11 -22.83
CA VAL A 862 -26.13 -21.46 -23.92
C VAL A 862 -25.37 -22.30 -24.94
N ALA A 863 -25.55 -23.62 -24.86
CA ALA A 863 -24.98 -24.63 -25.76
C ALA A 863 -26.12 -25.40 -26.45
N ALA A 864 -25.89 -26.62 -26.95
CA ALA A 864 -26.93 -27.43 -27.62
C ALA A 864 -28.27 -27.46 -26.82
N PRO A 865 -29.45 -27.37 -27.47
CA PRO A 865 -30.73 -27.33 -26.77
C PRO A 865 -30.94 -28.58 -25.89
N ARG A 866 -31.13 -28.40 -24.58
CA ARG A 866 -31.15 -29.48 -23.57
C ARG A 866 -32.56 -29.97 -23.20
N ASP A 867 -33.58 -29.13 -23.34
CA ASP A 867 -34.93 -29.43 -22.82
C ASP A 867 -35.62 -30.60 -23.56
N ARG A 868 -35.19 -30.94 -24.79
CA ARG A 868 -35.67 -32.10 -25.60
C ARG A 868 -37.19 -32.34 -25.51
N TYR A 869 -37.98 -31.29 -25.72
CA TYR A 869 -39.45 -31.34 -25.72
C TYR A 869 -40.02 -32.37 -26.71
N ASP A 870 -39.26 -32.74 -27.74
CA ASP A 870 -39.57 -33.80 -28.68
C ASP A 870 -39.63 -35.20 -28.03
N ILE A 871 -38.76 -35.46 -27.06
CA ILE A 871 -38.68 -36.75 -26.35
C ILE A 871 -39.47 -36.71 -25.03
N ILE A 872 -39.31 -35.64 -24.25
CA ILE A 872 -39.84 -35.58 -22.88
C ILE A 872 -41.35 -35.32 -22.88
N GLU A 873 -41.79 -34.31 -23.65
CA GLU A 873 -43.19 -33.88 -23.71
C GLU A 873 -43.92 -34.38 -24.98
N GLY A 874 -43.18 -34.98 -25.92
CA GLY A 874 -43.74 -35.53 -27.16
C GLY A 874 -44.18 -34.49 -28.19
N ASP A 875 -43.66 -33.26 -28.15
CA ASP A 875 -43.94 -32.23 -29.17
C ASP A 875 -42.99 -32.37 -30.38
N PRO A 876 -43.45 -32.92 -31.53
CA PRO A 876 -42.59 -33.15 -32.69
C PRO A 876 -42.10 -31.85 -33.35
N SER A 877 -42.73 -30.70 -33.05
CA SER A 877 -42.32 -29.40 -33.63
C SER A 877 -40.95 -28.95 -33.15
N TYR A 878 -40.48 -29.46 -32.00
CA TYR A 878 -39.19 -29.14 -31.40
C TYR A 878 -38.00 -29.78 -32.13
N THR A 879 -38.20 -30.93 -32.80
CA THR A 879 -37.10 -31.66 -33.47
C THR A 879 -36.39 -30.81 -34.51
N ALA A 880 -37.11 -29.99 -35.27
CA ALA A 880 -36.52 -29.09 -36.26
C ALA A 880 -35.61 -28.03 -35.62
N PHE A 881 -36.02 -27.48 -34.47
CA PHE A 881 -35.24 -26.54 -33.68
C PHE A 881 -33.97 -27.21 -33.11
N PHE A 882 -34.11 -28.39 -32.50
CA PHE A 882 -32.99 -29.16 -31.96
C PHE A 882 -31.95 -29.47 -33.04
N VAL A 883 -32.37 -29.99 -34.21
CA VAL A 883 -31.44 -30.34 -35.30
C VAL A 883 -30.67 -29.10 -35.82
N LYS A 884 -31.32 -27.94 -35.89
CA LYS A 884 -30.65 -26.68 -36.30
C LYS A 884 -29.61 -26.23 -35.28
N TYR A 885 -29.95 -26.26 -33.99
CA TYR A 885 -29.13 -25.63 -32.94
C TYR A 885 -28.24 -26.60 -32.14
N ARG A 886 -28.25 -27.90 -32.41
CA ARG A 886 -27.40 -28.89 -31.72
C ARG A 886 -25.89 -28.63 -31.83
N LEU A 887 -25.42 -27.99 -32.90
CA LEU A 887 -24.01 -27.61 -33.12
C LEU A 887 -23.80 -26.10 -33.04
N ARG A 888 -24.67 -25.37 -32.32
CA ARG A 888 -24.51 -23.93 -32.17
C ARG A 888 -23.27 -23.59 -31.35
N ARG A 889 -22.74 -22.39 -31.58
CA ARG A 889 -21.69 -21.79 -30.75
C ARG A 889 -22.12 -21.80 -29.29
N GLN A 890 -21.21 -22.18 -28.41
CA GLN A 890 -21.39 -22.02 -26.98
C GLN A 890 -21.13 -20.56 -26.60
N VAL A 891 -22.07 -19.97 -25.87
CA VAL A 891 -21.95 -18.60 -25.34
C VAL A 891 -22.13 -18.64 -23.83
N VAL A 892 -21.25 -17.96 -23.11
CA VAL A 892 -21.24 -17.89 -21.66
C VAL A 892 -21.74 -16.52 -21.24
N TYR A 893 -22.81 -16.49 -20.45
CA TYR A 893 -23.43 -15.29 -19.93
C TYR A 893 -23.04 -15.08 -18.48
N VAL A 894 -22.50 -13.92 -18.16
CA VAL A 894 -22.00 -13.59 -16.82
C VAL A 894 -22.58 -12.24 -16.40
N GLY A 895 -23.33 -12.24 -15.30
CA GLY A 895 -23.69 -11.00 -14.61
C GLY A 895 -22.50 -10.53 -13.78
N ALA A 896 -22.12 -9.26 -13.92
CA ALA A 896 -21.02 -8.67 -13.18
C ALA A 896 -21.45 -7.40 -12.42
N ASN A 897 -20.73 -7.12 -11.33
CA ASN A 897 -20.94 -5.95 -10.49
C ASN A 897 -20.30 -4.66 -11.06
N ASP A 898 -20.03 -4.64 -12.37
CA ASP A 898 -19.79 -3.42 -13.16
C ASP A 898 -21.07 -2.86 -13.78
N GLY A 899 -22.22 -3.48 -13.50
CA GLY A 899 -23.53 -3.05 -14.01
C GLY A 899 -23.98 -3.78 -15.28
N MET A 900 -23.21 -4.74 -15.78
CA MET A 900 -23.44 -5.38 -17.07
C MET A 900 -23.72 -6.88 -16.97
N LEU A 901 -24.52 -7.36 -17.92
CA LEU A 901 -24.53 -8.75 -18.34
C LEU A 901 -23.59 -8.89 -19.55
N HIS A 902 -22.57 -9.73 -19.43
CA HIS A 902 -21.60 -10.00 -20.49
C HIS A 902 -21.92 -11.31 -21.21
N ALA A 903 -21.74 -11.33 -22.53
CA ALA A 903 -21.80 -12.54 -23.34
C ALA A 903 -20.41 -12.86 -23.92
N PHE A 904 -19.75 -13.90 -23.43
CA PHE A 904 -18.44 -14.34 -23.87
C PHE A 904 -18.51 -15.52 -24.84
N ASN A 905 -17.63 -15.52 -25.83
CA ASN A 905 -17.51 -16.60 -26.79
C ASN A 905 -16.76 -17.81 -26.19
N ALA A 906 -17.47 -18.89 -25.88
CA ALA A 906 -16.84 -20.15 -25.51
C ALA A 906 -16.36 -20.97 -26.73
N GLY A 907 -16.83 -20.64 -27.94
CA GLY A 907 -16.46 -21.32 -29.17
C GLY A 907 -17.36 -22.51 -29.53
N PHE A 908 -16.88 -23.35 -30.45
CA PHE A 908 -17.54 -24.56 -30.92
C PHE A 908 -16.76 -25.77 -30.40
N TYR A 909 -17.37 -26.50 -29.47
CA TYR A 909 -16.80 -27.73 -28.92
C TYR A 909 -16.90 -28.87 -29.94
N GLN A 910 -15.80 -29.59 -30.11
CA GLN A 910 -15.72 -30.81 -30.91
C GLN A 910 -15.30 -31.96 -30.00
N ARG A 911 -16.04 -33.07 -30.08
CA ARG A 911 -15.80 -34.25 -29.24
C ARG A 911 -14.90 -35.24 -29.96
N GLY A 912 -13.89 -35.75 -29.25
CA GLY A 912 -12.98 -36.78 -29.75
C GLY A 912 -11.62 -36.22 -30.15
N ASP A 913 -10.94 -36.93 -31.06
CA ASP A 913 -9.56 -36.74 -31.52
C ASP A 913 -9.45 -35.87 -32.78
N ASP A 914 -8.46 -34.96 -32.83
CA ASP A 914 -8.41 -33.90 -33.86
C ASP A 914 -8.00 -34.50 -35.19
N PRO A 915 -8.87 -34.49 -36.23
CA PRO A 915 -8.50 -35.04 -37.52
C PRO A 915 -7.28 -34.33 -38.15
N SER A 916 -6.89 -33.17 -37.63
CA SER A 916 -5.72 -32.40 -38.06
C SER A 916 -4.42 -32.77 -37.34
N THR A 917 -4.46 -33.49 -36.23
CA THR A 917 -3.31 -34.04 -35.51
C THR A 917 -3.24 -35.55 -35.76
N THR A 918 -2.03 -36.11 -35.89
CA THR A 918 -1.86 -37.54 -36.21
C THR A 918 -0.93 -38.25 -35.23
N THR A 919 -0.43 -37.54 -34.22
CA THR A 919 0.61 -38.02 -33.29
C THR A 919 0.25 -37.86 -31.83
N VAL A 920 -0.85 -37.17 -31.54
CA VAL A 920 -1.39 -36.91 -30.20
C VAL A 920 -2.85 -37.33 -30.26
N GLU A 921 -3.34 -38.01 -29.22
CA GLU A 921 -4.74 -38.38 -29.10
C GLU A 921 -5.39 -37.34 -28.20
N GLU A 922 -6.25 -36.49 -28.77
CA GLU A 922 -7.00 -35.51 -28.00
C GLU A 922 -8.38 -36.05 -27.60
N HIS A 923 -8.89 -35.60 -26.46
CA HIS A 923 -10.20 -36.02 -25.94
C HIS A 923 -11.33 -35.00 -26.19
N GLY A 924 -10.96 -33.80 -26.64
CA GLY A 924 -11.84 -32.76 -27.15
C GLY A 924 -11.08 -31.48 -27.48
N TRP A 925 -11.67 -30.60 -28.29
CA TRP A 925 -11.08 -29.28 -28.58
C TRP A 925 -12.13 -28.22 -28.87
N PHE A 926 -11.72 -26.94 -28.80
CA PHE A 926 -12.55 -25.81 -29.18
C PHE A 926 -12.10 -25.18 -30.51
N THR A 927 -13.09 -24.71 -31.28
CA THR A 927 -12.88 -23.93 -32.49
C THR A 927 -13.60 -22.58 -32.47
N ARG A 928 -13.08 -21.57 -33.18
CA ARG A 928 -13.67 -20.21 -33.27
C ARG A 928 -14.85 -20.13 -34.24
N THR A 929 -14.83 -20.98 -35.27
CA THR A 929 -15.90 -21.20 -36.23
C THR A 929 -16.39 -22.65 -36.16
N PRO A 930 -17.50 -23.02 -36.82
CA PRO A 930 -17.97 -24.40 -36.81
C PRO A 930 -16.96 -25.45 -37.32
N THR A 931 -15.92 -25.03 -38.04
CA THR A 931 -14.99 -25.97 -38.72
C THR A 931 -13.51 -25.73 -38.41
N ASN A 932 -13.09 -24.52 -38.05
CA ASN A 932 -11.67 -24.17 -37.83
C ASN A 932 -11.48 -22.86 -37.03
N ASN A 933 -10.22 -22.46 -36.87
CA ASN A 933 -9.80 -21.24 -36.16
C ASN A 933 -9.39 -20.07 -37.10
N SER A 934 -9.74 -20.11 -38.39
CA SER A 934 -9.24 -19.13 -39.37
C SER A 934 -9.91 -17.76 -39.32
N SER A 935 -11.05 -17.64 -38.64
CA SER A 935 -11.81 -16.39 -38.50
C SER A 935 -12.74 -16.44 -37.28
N GLY A 936 -13.50 -15.37 -37.06
CA GLY A 936 -14.44 -15.26 -35.96
C GLY A 936 -13.83 -14.76 -34.64
N PRO A 937 -14.67 -14.52 -33.63
CA PRO A 937 -14.23 -14.02 -32.32
C PRO A 937 -13.28 -15.01 -31.65
N LEU A 938 -12.33 -14.48 -30.87
CA LEU A 938 -11.44 -15.31 -30.06
C LEU A 938 -12.22 -16.03 -28.95
N LEU A 939 -11.64 -17.11 -28.42
CA LEU A 939 -12.20 -17.75 -27.23
C LEU A 939 -12.06 -16.81 -26.03
N GLY A 940 -13.12 -16.69 -25.22
CA GLY A 940 -13.22 -15.73 -24.12
C GLY A 940 -13.47 -14.27 -24.56
N GLU A 941 -13.56 -13.98 -25.87
CA GLU A 941 -13.86 -12.63 -26.33
C GLU A 941 -15.32 -12.25 -26.05
N GLU A 942 -15.55 -11.03 -25.55
CA GLU A 942 -16.89 -10.47 -25.37
C GLU A 942 -17.57 -10.24 -26.73
N LEU A 943 -18.70 -10.91 -26.95
CA LEU A 943 -19.55 -10.73 -28.12
C LEU A 943 -20.39 -9.45 -28.00
N TRP A 944 -20.98 -9.24 -26.82
CA TRP A 944 -21.73 -8.05 -26.46
C TRP A 944 -21.90 -7.95 -24.95
N GLY A 945 -22.16 -6.74 -24.46
CA GLY A 945 -22.59 -6.46 -23.09
C GLY A 945 -23.95 -5.77 -23.06
N PHE A 946 -24.73 -5.99 -22.01
CA PHE A 946 -26.03 -5.37 -21.82
C PHE A 946 -26.11 -4.68 -20.45
N ILE A 947 -26.52 -3.41 -20.44
CA ILE A 947 -26.76 -2.64 -19.22
C ILE A 947 -28.29 -2.48 -19.04
N PRO A 948 -28.87 -3.07 -17.97
CA PRO A 948 -30.26 -2.83 -17.62
C PRO A 948 -30.55 -1.35 -17.36
N TYR A 949 -31.71 -0.88 -17.80
CA TYR A 949 -32.16 0.51 -17.63
C TYR A 949 -32.11 0.96 -16.17
N GLU A 950 -32.51 0.08 -15.25
CA GLU A 950 -32.57 0.34 -13.81
C GLU A 950 -31.20 0.60 -13.18
N LEU A 951 -30.12 0.16 -13.83
CA LEU A 951 -28.75 0.29 -13.34
C LEU A 951 -28.00 1.51 -13.89
N LEU A 952 -28.49 2.12 -14.97
CA LEU A 952 -27.93 3.36 -15.54
C LEU A 952 -27.63 4.45 -14.50
N PRO A 953 -28.53 4.79 -13.55
CA PRO A 953 -28.26 5.84 -12.57
C PRO A 953 -27.20 5.46 -11.53
N HIS A 954 -26.89 4.18 -11.38
CA HIS A 954 -25.92 3.67 -10.40
C HIS A 954 -24.50 3.60 -10.96
N LEU A 955 -24.32 3.57 -12.29
CA LEU A 955 -23.00 3.51 -12.94
C LEU A 955 -22.05 4.64 -12.52
N LYS A 956 -22.60 5.80 -12.13
CA LYS A 956 -21.81 6.91 -11.58
C LYS A 956 -21.00 6.49 -10.34
N TRP A 957 -21.51 5.60 -9.49
CA TRP A 957 -20.81 5.17 -8.28
C TRP A 957 -19.53 4.41 -8.59
N LEU A 958 -19.51 3.59 -9.66
CA LEU A 958 -18.32 2.86 -10.11
C LEU A 958 -17.16 3.79 -10.49
N THR A 959 -17.48 5.00 -10.97
CA THR A 959 -16.48 6.00 -11.42
C THR A 959 -15.76 6.71 -10.28
N ARG A 960 -16.28 6.63 -9.04
CA ARG A 960 -15.76 7.38 -7.90
C ARG A 960 -14.50 6.74 -7.32
N SER A 961 -13.54 7.57 -6.91
CA SER A 961 -12.30 7.10 -6.26
C SER A 961 -12.53 6.43 -4.91
N ASP A 962 -13.65 6.73 -4.22
CA ASP A 962 -14.04 6.17 -2.92
C ASP A 962 -15.08 5.04 -3.04
N TYR A 963 -15.02 4.24 -4.11
CA TYR A 963 -15.96 3.14 -4.32
C TYR A 963 -15.80 2.03 -3.27
N GLN A 964 -16.85 1.77 -2.48
CA GLN A 964 -16.84 0.79 -1.38
C GLN A 964 -17.57 -0.54 -1.69
N HIS A 965 -17.96 -0.80 -2.95
CA HIS A 965 -18.73 -1.97 -3.45
C HIS A 965 -20.26 -1.87 -3.36
N VAL A 966 -20.92 -2.16 -4.48
CA VAL A 966 -22.39 -2.24 -4.62
C VAL A 966 -22.71 -3.43 -5.53
N TYR A 967 -23.72 -4.21 -5.17
CA TYR A 967 -24.22 -5.30 -6.02
C TYR A 967 -25.03 -4.75 -7.19
N TYR A 968 -24.70 -5.17 -8.41
CA TYR A 968 -25.42 -4.82 -9.64
C TYR A 968 -26.12 -6.07 -10.23
N VAL A 969 -25.54 -6.67 -11.27
CA VAL A 969 -26.08 -7.87 -11.92
C VAL A 969 -25.48 -9.10 -11.23
N ASP A 970 -26.02 -9.43 -10.06
CA ASP A 970 -25.41 -10.41 -9.15
C ASP A 970 -26.22 -11.72 -9.02
N MET A 971 -27.01 -12.08 -10.04
CA MET A 971 -27.69 -13.37 -10.10
C MET A 971 -27.50 -14.03 -11.47
N PRO A 972 -27.49 -15.37 -11.55
CA PRO A 972 -27.35 -16.04 -12.83
C PRO A 972 -28.62 -15.84 -13.67
N PRO A 973 -28.49 -15.51 -14.96
CA PRO A 973 -29.64 -15.44 -15.84
C PRO A 973 -30.25 -16.83 -16.06
N VAL A 974 -31.55 -16.88 -16.36
CA VAL A 974 -32.25 -18.13 -16.65
C VAL A 974 -32.40 -18.31 -18.16
N VAL A 975 -31.95 -19.45 -18.68
CA VAL A 975 -32.07 -19.79 -20.10
C VAL A 975 -33.18 -20.81 -20.29
N LYS A 976 -34.10 -20.55 -21.22
CA LYS A 976 -35.18 -21.49 -21.59
C LYS A 976 -35.46 -21.53 -23.08
N ASP A 977 -35.74 -22.72 -23.59
CA ASP A 977 -36.29 -22.89 -24.94
C ASP A 977 -37.82 -22.71 -24.89
N VAL A 978 -38.35 -21.79 -25.69
CA VAL A 978 -39.76 -21.38 -25.68
C VAL A 978 -40.32 -21.29 -27.09
N ARG A 979 -41.64 -21.46 -27.22
CA ARG A 979 -42.36 -21.35 -28.49
C ARG A 979 -43.27 -20.13 -28.53
N ILE A 980 -42.67 -18.95 -28.67
CA ILE A 980 -43.37 -17.66 -28.69
C ILE A 980 -43.09 -16.82 -29.94
N PHE A 981 -42.19 -17.29 -30.80
CA PHE A 981 -41.72 -16.55 -31.95
C PHE A 981 -42.55 -16.83 -33.19
N ALA A 982 -42.51 -15.90 -34.15
CA ALA A 982 -43.01 -16.17 -35.49
C ALA A 982 -42.17 -17.28 -36.13
N ASN A 983 -42.82 -18.15 -36.91
CA ASN A 983 -42.08 -19.19 -37.63
C ASN A 983 -41.25 -18.56 -38.75
N ASP A 984 -39.93 -18.60 -38.60
CA ASP A 984 -38.98 -18.10 -39.57
C ASP A 984 -37.76 -19.04 -39.66
N THR A 985 -36.72 -18.62 -40.38
CA THR A 985 -35.51 -19.44 -40.54
C THR A 985 -34.80 -19.68 -39.22
N ASP A 986 -34.78 -18.71 -38.31
CA ASP A 986 -34.11 -18.73 -37.00
C ASP A 986 -34.96 -19.34 -35.89
N HIS A 987 -36.29 -19.27 -36.05
CA HIS A 987 -37.24 -19.86 -35.14
C HIS A 987 -38.09 -20.94 -35.82
N PRO A 988 -37.51 -22.11 -36.19
CA PRO A 988 -38.28 -23.21 -36.77
C PRO A 988 -39.49 -23.58 -35.91
N ASN A 989 -40.68 -23.54 -36.52
CA ASN A 989 -41.97 -23.78 -35.87
C ASN A 989 -42.30 -22.81 -34.71
N GLY A 990 -41.62 -21.67 -34.64
CA GLY A 990 -41.77 -20.64 -33.61
C GLY A 990 -40.95 -20.88 -32.33
N TRP A 991 -40.06 -21.88 -32.33
CA TRP A 991 -39.17 -22.17 -31.20
C TRP A 991 -37.93 -21.26 -31.19
N GLY A 992 -37.54 -20.79 -30.01
CA GLY A 992 -36.32 -20.01 -29.79
C GLY A 992 -35.81 -20.16 -28.36
N THR A 993 -34.54 -19.83 -28.14
CA THR A 993 -33.95 -19.77 -26.78
C THR A 993 -34.04 -18.35 -26.26
N VAL A 994 -34.63 -18.16 -25.08
CA VAL A 994 -34.67 -16.88 -24.37
C VAL A 994 -33.74 -16.90 -23.16
N LEU A 995 -33.21 -15.73 -22.83
CA LEU A 995 -32.46 -15.44 -21.62
C LEU A 995 -33.28 -14.45 -20.79
N ILE A 996 -33.45 -14.75 -19.51
CA ILE A 996 -34.27 -13.99 -18.55
C ILE A 996 -33.39 -13.48 -17.42
#